data_AF-A0RN11-F1
#
_entry.id   AF-A0RN11-F1
#
_cell.length_a   1.000
_cell.length_b   1.000
_cell.length_c   1.000
_cell.angle_alpha   90.00
_cell.angle_beta   90.00
_cell.angle_gamma   90.00
#
_symmetry.space_group_name_H-M   'P 1'
#
loop_
_entity.id
_entity.type
_entity.pdbx_description
1 polymer ?
#
loop_
_entity_poly.entity_id
_entity_poly.type
_entity_poly.pdbx_seq_one_letter_code
_entity_poly.pdbx_strand_id
1 'polypeptide(L)'
;MDKVMKTMDGNEAAAYAAYAFTEVAGIYPITPSSPMADYTDIWASQGKKNIFGMPVKVVEMQSEAGAAGTVHGSLQVGALTTTYTAAQGLLLKIPNMYKIAGQMLPGVIHVAARSIAAQALSIFGDHQDVYACRQTGFAMLATGSVQEVMDLAGVAHLAAIKGRVPFLHFFDGFRTSHEIQKVEVIDYSVFDKLVDKEAIQKFRDESMNPESPKTRGTAQNDDIYFQTRELVNKFYDDLPDVVAHYMDEISKETKREYKPFVYYGDKKPDRVVIAMGSVTQTLEEVVDYLRSKGEKVGIVKVHLYRPFSLKYFFDVIPKSVKKIAVLDRTKEPGSLGEPLYLDIKAAYYGSKKSPTIVGGRYGLSSKDVDPAQMVAVFENLKQDEPKNNFTVGINDDVTNLSLEVGDKISLSDDDCIECLFYGLGADGTVGANKNSIKIIGDKTDLYAQAYFAYDSKKSGGYTRSHLRFGKKPIRSTYLVSNPHFVACSVAAYLDIYDVVDGLRDGGTFLLNSIWDADETVKRIPNKVKRLLAQKKANFYILNATKLAYDIGLGNRTNTIMQSAFFKLANIIDFKDAQNYMKEYAKKTYAKKGDKIVEMNYAAIDQGADKLVEIKVDPKWAKLKDEVISENKYIGDDFIEKVVKPMNAARGDDLPVSVFLGYEDGGFEAGTTEYEKRGVGVMVPKWIEENCIQCNQCAFVCPHAVIRPFLIDEKELSAAPKGVKSHVLDAKGKEIKEFKYKIQVSPLDCTGCELCAQNCPSKEKSLVMVPLGEEMDKGEQENADYLFKNVKYKDDLMSKDSVKGATFAQPLFEFHGACPGCGETPYITLVTRLFGEHMMVANATGCSSIYGGSAPSMPYRKSNKNGHGVAWANSLFEDNAEFGMGMEVATETIRHRIENIMRDTMDKVPNALAALYKDWIEFKGDITKTAQIRDMLVPLLEANKKVDGVKDLLSLKKYISRKSQWIIGGDGWAYDIGYGGLDHVLASGENVNVLVLDTEVYSNTGGQSSKSSRSGSVAQFTSSGKAVQKKDLGQIAMTYGNIFVAQINSNASQANVVKAIAAAEAYNGPSLVIAYSPCIAHGIKGGLSLSGDQAELATKCGYWPTFIYDPRLVKEGKNPLKITSKEPEWDRYEEFLLNEVRYNSLKKLNPEHAAELFSQNKADSQRRYRQLRRLANADFSDELA
;
A
#
# COMPACT_ATOMS: atom_id res chain seq x y z
N MET A 1 24.06 -27.07 22.64
CA MET A 1 24.46 -26.61 21.30
C MET A 1 24.79 -25.14 21.41
N ASP A 2 25.71 -24.63 20.60
CA ASP A 2 26.00 -23.20 20.57
C ASP A 2 24.78 -22.43 20.06
N LYS A 3 24.53 -21.23 20.63
CA LYS A 3 23.38 -20.40 20.26
C LYS A 3 23.53 -19.91 18.81
N VAL A 4 22.55 -20.21 17.97
CA VAL A 4 22.51 -19.70 16.58
C VAL A 4 21.81 -18.35 16.58
N MET A 5 22.57 -17.28 16.39
CA MET A 5 22.04 -15.93 16.27
C MET A 5 21.82 -15.58 14.79
N LYS A 6 20.69 -14.93 14.47
CA LYS A 6 20.41 -14.45 13.12
C LYS A 6 19.62 -13.15 13.14
N THR A 7 19.95 -12.25 12.21
CA THR A 7 19.22 -11.00 12.00
C THR A 7 18.02 -11.21 11.08
N MET A 8 16.81 -11.14 11.62
CA MET A 8 15.56 -11.38 10.88
C MET A 8 14.40 -10.49 11.38
N ASP A 9 13.31 -10.44 10.63
CA ASP A 9 12.08 -9.75 11.06
C ASP A 9 11.06 -10.72 11.69
N GLY A 10 10.01 -10.16 12.30
CA GLY A 10 8.94 -10.95 12.93
C GLY A 10 8.22 -11.89 11.94
N ASN A 11 8.06 -11.48 10.68
CA ASN A 11 7.48 -12.35 9.66
C ASN A 11 8.37 -13.56 9.35
N GLU A 12 9.68 -13.37 9.18
CA GLU A 12 10.63 -14.47 8.95
C GLU A 12 10.66 -15.42 10.16
N ALA A 13 10.64 -14.87 11.39
CA ALA A 13 10.59 -15.67 12.61
C ALA A 13 9.30 -16.52 12.71
N ALA A 14 8.14 -15.92 12.46
CA ALA A 14 6.85 -16.63 12.49
C ALA A 14 6.77 -17.72 11.40
N ALA A 15 7.19 -17.40 10.18
CA ALA A 15 7.24 -18.36 9.08
C ALA A 15 8.20 -19.51 9.40
N TYR A 16 9.37 -19.21 9.99
CA TYR A 16 10.36 -20.22 10.36
C TYR A 16 9.79 -21.22 11.36
N ALA A 17 9.17 -20.76 12.44
CA ALA A 17 8.56 -21.61 13.45
C ALA A 17 7.35 -22.39 12.89
N ALA A 18 6.48 -21.74 12.11
CA ALA A 18 5.31 -22.39 11.49
C ALA A 18 5.71 -23.51 10.52
N TYR A 19 6.75 -23.29 9.71
CA TYR A 19 7.23 -24.24 8.70
C TYR A 19 7.61 -25.60 9.31
N ALA A 20 8.08 -25.63 10.56
CA ALA A 20 8.44 -26.87 11.25
C ALA A 20 7.28 -27.87 11.33
N PHE A 21 6.06 -27.40 11.56
CA PHE A 21 4.85 -28.22 11.80
C PHE A 21 3.95 -28.37 10.58
N THR A 22 4.21 -27.61 9.52
CA THR A 22 3.26 -27.43 8.43
C THR A 22 3.46 -28.48 7.34
N GLU A 23 2.40 -29.19 6.95
CA GLU A 23 2.38 -30.04 5.75
C GLU A 23 1.79 -29.26 4.56
N VAL A 24 0.72 -28.48 4.81
CA VAL A 24 0.03 -27.66 3.82
C VAL A 24 -0.10 -26.21 4.32
N ALA A 25 0.10 -25.23 3.44
CA ALA A 25 -0.16 -23.81 3.73
C ALA A 25 -1.14 -23.23 2.70
N GLY A 26 -2.37 -22.96 3.13
CA GLY A 26 -3.35 -22.24 2.30
C GLY A 26 -3.15 -20.74 2.46
N ILE A 27 -2.83 -20.02 1.40
CA ILE A 27 -2.38 -18.62 1.50
C ILE A 27 -3.13 -17.68 0.55
N TYR A 28 -3.09 -16.39 0.88
CA TYR A 28 -3.43 -15.28 0.01
C TYR A 28 -2.67 -14.03 0.51
N PRO A 29 -2.17 -13.15 -0.38
CA PRO A 29 -1.34 -12.04 0.05
C PRO A 29 -2.14 -10.85 0.59
N ILE A 30 -1.76 -10.40 1.78
CA ILE A 30 -2.22 -9.13 2.37
C ILE A 30 -1.09 -8.53 3.21
N THR A 31 -0.82 -7.24 3.03
CA THR A 31 0.14 -6.51 3.88
C THR A 31 -0.41 -6.39 5.31
N PRO A 32 0.41 -6.55 6.38
CA PRO A 32 1.84 -6.84 6.39
C PRO A 32 2.20 -8.33 6.54
N SER A 33 1.29 -9.28 6.31
CA SER A 33 1.53 -10.72 6.52
C SER A 33 2.11 -11.46 5.30
N SER A 34 1.99 -10.90 4.09
CA SER A 34 2.51 -11.53 2.85
C SER A 34 3.94 -12.08 2.93
N PRO A 35 4.92 -11.43 3.61
CA PRO A 35 6.27 -11.95 3.71
C PRO A 35 6.36 -13.35 4.36
N MET A 36 5.45 -13.71 5.28
CA MET A 36 5.45 -15.05 5.89
C MET A 36 5.19 -16.14 4.84
N ALA A 37 4.20 -15.91 3.97
CA ALA A 37 3.87 -16.82 2.89
C ALA A 37 5.00 -16.90 1.85
N ASP A 38 5.65 -15.78 1.56
CA ASP A 38 6.77 -15.70 0.61
C ASP A 38 7.99 -16.50 1.11
N TYR A 39 8.40 -16.33 2.37
CA TYR A 39 9.47 -17.14 2.95
C TYR A 39 9.15 -18.64 2.92
N THR A 40 7.89 -19.00 3.18
CA THR A 40 7.43 -20.40 3.14
C THR A 40 7.54 -20.98 1.74
N ASP A 41 7.11 -20.25 0.69
CA ASP A 41 7.24 -20.67 -0.71
C ASP A 41 8.71 -20.78 -1.15
N ILE A 42 9.53 -19.79 -0.78
CA ILE A 42 10.97 -19.79 -1.09
C ILE A 42 11.67 -20.99 -0.45
N TRP A 43 11.39 -21.30 0.82
CA TRP A 43 12.00 -22.46 1.47
C TRP A 43 11.49 -23.79 0.93
N ALA A 44 10.20 -23.88 0.58
CA ALA A 44 9.63 -25.06 -0.03
C ALA A 44 10.25 -25.36 -1.40
N SER A 45 10.39 -24.34 -2.26
CA SER A 45 11.05 -24.46 -3.58
C SER A 45 12.54 -24.80 -3.49
N GLN A 46 13.20 -24.44 -2.37
CA GLN A 46 14.58 -24.83 -2.06
C GLN A 46 14.69 -26.22 -1.43
N GLY A 47 13.56 -26.91 -1.19
CA GLY A 47 13.54 -28.25 -0.62
C GLY A 47 13.78 -28.32 0.89
N LYS A 48 13.66 -27.19 1.62
CA LYS A 48 13.75 -27.17 3.09
C LYS A 48 12.72 -28.15 3.67
N LYS A 49 13.12 -28.97 4.64
CA LYS A 49 12.24 -29.97 5.24
C LYS A 49 11.62 -29.46 6.55
N ASN A 50 10.35 -29.79 6.76
CA ASN A 50 9.68 -29.70 8.05
C ASN A 50 10.10 -30.88 8.95
N ILE A 51 9.55 -30.99 10.17
CA ILE A 51 9.88 -32.09 11.10
C ILE A 51 9.42 -33.48 10.61
N PHE A 52 8.58 -33.53 9.57
CA PHE A 52 8.11 -34.76 8.92
C PHE A 52 8.95 -35.15 7.70
N GLY A 53 10.06 -34.45 7.42
CA GLY A 53 10.98 -34.80 6.34
C GLY A 53 10.56 -34.37 4.94
N MET A 54 9.56 -33.48 4.81
CA MET A 54 9.05 -33.01 3.53
C MET A 54 8.99 -31.46 3.43
N PRO A 55 9.08 -30.87 2.22
CA PRO A 55 8.80 -29.46 2.03
C PRO A 55 7.31 -29.16 2.21
N VAL A 56 6.99 -27.94 2.64
CA VAL A 56 5.60 -27.47 2.78
C VAL A 56 4.93 -27.39 1.41
N LYS A 57 3.68 -27.86 1.30
CA LYS A 57 2.86 -27.60 0.12
C LYS A 57 2.15 -26.25 0.25
N VAL A 58 2.65 -25.23 -0.44
CA VAL A 58 2.02 -23.91 -0.51
C VAL A 58 0.93 -23.89 -1.59
N VAL A 59 -0.25 -23.36 -1.26
CA VAL A 59 -1.40 -23.25 -2.15
C VAL A 59 -1.99 -21.85 -2.07
N GLU A 60 -1.78 -21.06 -3.13
CA GLU A 60 -2.43 -19.77 -3.31
C GLU A 60 -3.89 -19.93 -3.75
N MET A 61 -4.78 -19.21 -3.07
CA MET A 61 -6.21 -19.18 -3.37
C MET A 61 -6.63 -17.85 -4.02
N GLN A 62 -7.89 -17.73 -4.42
CA GLN A 62 -8.44 -16.50 -5.01
C GLN A 62 -8.71 -15.38 -3.99
N SER A 63 -8.78 -15.71 -2.72
CA SER A 63 -9.03 -14.79 -1.60
C SER A 63 -8.70 -15.49 -0.27
N GLU A 64 -8.68 -14.73 0.82
CA GLU A 64 -8.48 -15.26 2.17
C GLU A 64 -9.61 -16.20 2.61
N ALA A 65 -10.84 -15.98 2.10
CA ALA A 65 -11.97 -16.89 2.32
C ALA A 65 -11.71 -18.26 1.67
N GLY A 66 -11.21 -18.26 0.43
CA GLY A 66 -10.75 -19.49 -0.24
C GLY A 66 -9.62 -20.17 0.52
N ALA A 67 -8.62 -19.41 0.98
CA ALA A 67 -7.53 -19.93 1.80
C ALA A 67 -8.03 -20.54 3.12
N ALA A 68 -9.03 -19.95 3.78
CA ALA A 68 -9.61 -20.53 4.99
C ALA A 68 -10.39 -21.84 4.70
N GLY A 69 -11.10 -21.90 3.58
CA GLY A 69 -11.73 -23.15 3.10
C GLY A 69 -10.71 -24.25 2.81
N THR A 70 -9.59 -23.92 2.17
CA THR A 70 -8.47 -24.84 1.94
C THR A 70 -7.87 -25.34 3.25
N VAL A 71 -7.66 -24.46 4.24
CA VAL A 71 -7.18 -24.85 5.58
C VAL A 71 -8.14 -25.83 6.23
N HIS A 72 -9.44 -25.51 6.23
CA HIS A 72 -10.46 -26.36 6.81
C HIS A 72 -10.50 -27.73 6.12
N GLY A 73 -10.57 -27.78 4.79
CA GLY A 73 -10.60 -29.04 4.03
C GLY A 73 -9.35 -29.91 4.24
N SER A 74 -8.17 -29.29 4.28
CA SER A 74 -6.89 -29.99 4.53
C SER A 74 -6.83 -30.59 5.93
N LEU A 75 -7.28 -29.85 6.96
CA LEU A 75 -7.37 -30.37 8.33
C LEU A 75 -8.40 -31.50 8.46
N GLN A 76 -9.51 -31.47 7.70
CA GLN A 76 -10.51 -32.55 7.73
C GLN A 76 -9.93 -33.90 7.32
N VAL A 77 -8.90 -33.92 6.47
CA VAL A 77 -8.26 -35.14 5.94
C VAL A 77 -6.93 -35.46 6.62
N GLY A 78 -6.64 -34.86 7.78
CA GLY A 78 -5.54 -35.27 8.64
C GLY A 78 -4.18 -34.63 8.34
N ALA A 79 -4.13 -33.56 7.52
CA ALA A 79 -2.89 -32.82 7.26
C ALA A 79 -2.78 -31.59 8.17
N LEU A 80 -1.66 -31.42 8.85
CA LEU A 80 -1.39 -30.23 9.68
C LEU A 80 -1.21 -29.01 8.77
N THR A 81 -2.10 -28.02 8.95
CA THR A 81 -2.26 -26.94 7.98
C THR A 81 -2.23 -25.58 8.64
N THR A 82 -1.48 -24.64 8.04
CA THR A 82 -1.34 -23.25 8.49
C THR A 82 -1.83 -22.24 7.46
N THR A 83 -1.98 -20.98 7.87
CA THR A 83 -2.20 -19.83 6.97
C THR A 83 -1.65 -18.54 7.61
N TYR A 84 -1.43 -17.53 6.76
CA TYR A 84 -0.87 -16.22 7.13
C TYR A 84 -1.84 -15.14 6.67
N THR A 85 -2.21 -14.19 7.54
CA THR A 85 -3.19 -13.14 7.18
C THR A 85 -3.12 -11.90 8.06
N ALA A 86 -3.95 -10.90 7.79
CA ALA A 86 -4.12 -9.65 8.55
C ALA A 86 -5.43 -8.95 8.14
N ALA A 87 -5.95 -8.04 8.97
CA ALA A 87 -7.04 -7.10 8.67
C ALA A 87 -8.23 -7.71 7.93
N GLN A 88 -8.60 -7.13 6.78
CA GLN A 88 -9.71 -7.56 5.93
C GLN A 88 -9.61 -9.05 5.59
N GLY A 89 -8.40 -9.52 5.34
CA GLY A 89 -8.13 -10.92 5.05
C GLY A 89 -8.52 -11.83 6.20
N LEU A 90 -8.26 -11.43 7.45
CA LEU A 90 -8.70 -12.18 8.63
C LEU A 90 -10.23 -12.17 8.78
N LEU A 91 -10.89 -11.04 8.51
CA LEU A 91 -12.37 -10.96 8.52
C LEU A 91 -13.01 -11.99 7.58
N LEU A 92 -12.45 -12.15 6.38
CA LEU A 92 -12.91 -13.14 5.39
C LEU A 92 -12.71 -14.60 5.84
N LYS A 93 -11.89 -14.87 6.87
CA LYS A 93 -11.71 -16.21 7.44
C LYS A 93 -12.70 -16.55 8.54
N ILE A 94 -13.35 -15.56 9.16
CA ILE A 94 -14.23 -15.74 10.33
C ILE A 94 -15.24 -16.89 10.14
N PRO A 95 -15.96 -17.03 9.01
CA PRO A 95 -16.92 -18.12 8.84
C PRO A 95 -16.28 -19.51 8.96
N ASN A 96 -15.09 -19.71 8.39
CA ASN A 96 -14.37 -20.98 8.49
C ASN A 96 -13.70 -21.15 9.86
N MET A 97 -13.31 -20.08 10.55
CA MET A 97 -12.78 -20.18 11.92
C MET A 97 -13.81 -20.84 12.86
N TYR A 98 -15.08 -20.46 12.80
CA TYR A 98 -16.12 -21.15 13.57
C TYR A 98 -16.20 -22.65 13.25
N LYS A 99 -16.06 -23.05 11.98
CA LYS A 99 -16.08 -24.46 11.58
C LYS A 99 -14.85 -25.21 12.10
N ILE A 100 -13.66 -24.66 11.92
CA ILE A 100 -12.39 -25.26 12.35
C ILE A 100 -12.39 -25.47 13.86
N ALA A 101 -12.80 -24.45 14.64
CA ALA A 101 -12.89 -24.52 16.09
C ALA A 101 -14.00 -25.47 16.56
N GLY A 102 -15.20 -25.38 15.96
CA GLY A 102 -16.33 -26.23 16.31
C GLY A 102 -16.12 -27.72 16.01
N GLN A 103 -15.16 -28.04 15.13
CA GLN A 103 -14.79 -29.42 14.78
C GLN A 103 -13.48 -29.87 15.43
N MET A 104 -12.93 -29.08 16.37
CA MET A 104 -11.74 -29.41 17.16
C MET A 104 -10.52 -29.78 16.30
N LEU A 105 -10.27 -28.97 15.26
CA LEU A 105 -9.18 -29.19 14.31
C LEU A 105 -7.92 -28.39 14.71
N PRO A 106 -6.72 -29.00 14.73
CA PRO A 106 -5.49 -28.38 15.23
C PRO A 106 -4.81 -27.46 14.20
N GLY A 107 -5.56 -26.50 13.64
CA GLY A 107 -5.02 -25.49 12.72
C GLY A 107 -4.41 -24.29 13.44
N VAL A 108 -3.41 -23.65 12.83
CA VAL A 108 -2.83 -22.39 13.33
C VAL A 108 -2.89 -21.31 12.26
N ILE A 109 -3.38 -20.13 12.64
CA ILE A 109 -3.38 -18.92 11.82
C ILE A 109 -2.36 -17.95 12.42
N HIS A 110 -1.36 -17.55 11.66
CA HIS A 110 -0.42 -16.50 12.07
C HIS A 110 -0.84 -15.15 11.50
N VAL A 111 -0.98 -14.14 12.37
CA VAL A 111 -1.51 -12.83 12.02
C VAL A 111 -0.51 -11.73 12.35
N ALA A 112 -0.17 -10.93 11.34
CA ALA A 112 0.50 -9.65 11.56
C ALA A 112 -0.60 -8.59 11.77
N ALA A 113 -1.07 -8.46 13.02
CA ALA A 113 -2.29 -7.75 13.41
C ALA A 113 -2.32 -6.32 12.86
N ARG A 114 -3.44 -5.95 12.22
CA ARG A 114 -3.57 -4.76 11.39
C ARG A 114 -4.96 -4.10 11.54
N SER A 115 -4.96 -2.78 11.41
CA SER A 115 -6.16 -1.94 11.37
C SER A 115 -7.20 -2.43 10.35
N ILE A 116 -8.47 -2.37 10.72
CA ILE A 116 -9.60 -2.58 9.81
C ILE A 116 -9.92 -1.28 9.05
N ALA A 117 -10.23 -1.40 7.76
CA ALA A 117 -10.77 -0.29 6.97
C ALA A 117 -12.16 0.09 7.49
N ALA A 118 -12.27 1.30 8.07
CA ALA A 118 -13.51 1.87 8.59
C ALA A 118 -13.85 3.16 7.83
N GLN A 119 -13.51 4.33 8.37
CA GLN A 119 -13.58 5.60 7.64
C GLN A 119 -12.48 5.73 6.57
N ALA A 120 -11.38 4.99 6.75
CA ALA A 120 -10.27 4.93 5.81
C ALA A 120 -9.55 3.58 5.91
N LEU A 121 -8.88 3.18 4.83
CA LEU A 121 -7.95 2.06 4.83
C LEU A 121 -6.68 2.41 5.61
N SER A 122 -6.20 1.48 6.44
CA SER A 122 -4.82 1.52 6.94
C SER A 122 -4.14 0.17 6.75
N ILE A 123 -2.88 0.19 6.34
CA ILE A 123 -2.02 -1.00 6.26
C ILE A 123 -1.32 -1.31 7.60
N PHE A 124 -1.39 -0.39 8.55
CA PHE A 124 -0.55 -0.39 9.74
C PHE A 124 -1.17 -1.16 10.91
N GLY A 125 -0.31 -1.55 11.85
CA GLY A 125 -0.64 -2.47 12.93
C GLY A 125 -1.45 -1.88 14.08
N ASP A 126 -2.51 -2.59 14.43
CA ASP A 126 -3.24 -2.54 15.71
C ASP A 126 -4.00 -3.88 15.87
N HIS A 127 -4.86 -4.03 16.90
CA HIS A 127 -5.54 -5.29 17.23
C HIS A 127 -7.00 -5.34 16.80
N GLN A 128 -7.48 -4.43 15.94
CA GLN A 128 -8.88 -4.41 15.50
C GLN A 128 -9.31 -5.74 14.84
N ASP A 129 -8.42 -6.32 14.03
CA ASP A 129 -8.67 -7.56 13.30
C ASP A 129 -8.73 -8.80 14.18
N VAL A 130 -7.77 -8.97 15.09
CA VAL A 130 -7.74 -10.11 16.01
C VAL A 130 -8.90 -10.06 17.01
N TYR A 131 -9.27 -8.87 17.48
CA TYR A 131 -10.43 -8.72 18.37
C TYR A 131 -11.78 -8.96 17.68
N ALA A 132 -11.88 -8.75 16.37
CA ALA A 132 -13.06 -9.14 15.59
C ALA A 132 -13.25 -10.67 15.51
N CYS A 133 -12.23 -11.45 15.89
CA CYS A 133 -12.23 -12.91 15.88
C CYS A 133 -12.33 -13.55 17.27
N ARG A 134 -12.39 -12.76 18.36
CA ARG A 134 -12.27 -13.26 19.75
C ARG A 134 -13.36 -14.26 20.17
N GLN A 135 -14.48 -14.27 19.46
CA GLN A 135 -15.66 -15.10 19.70
C GLN A 135 -15.72 -16.37 18.83
N THR A 136 -14.77 -16.57 17.92
CA THR A 136 -14.79 -17.67 16.94
C THR A 136 -14.55 -19.05 17.56
N GLY A 137 -14.02 -19.10 18.79
CA GLY A 137 -13.52 -20.31 19.44
C GLY A 137 -12.03 -20.58 19.19
N PHE A 138 -11.31 -19.73 18.46
CA PHE A 138 -9.86 -19.85 18.39
C PHE A 138 -9.22 -19.45 19.73
N ALA A 139 -8.20 -20.20 20.15
CA ALA A 139 -7.27 -19.72 21.16
C ALA A 139 -6.44 -18.56 20.57
N MET A 140 -6.07 -17.57 21.37
CA MET A 140 -5.38 -16.37 20.90
C MET A 140 -4.09 -16.16 21.69
N LEU A 141 -2.96 -16.20 20.98
CA LEU A 141 -1.62 -16.11 21.55
C LEU A 141 -0.86 -14.91 20.97
N ALA A 142 -0.52 -13.95 21.82
CA ALA A 142 0.14 -12.70 21.46
C ALA A 142 1.65 -12.70 21.75
N THR A 143 2.42 -12.11 20.85
CA THR A 143 3.87 -11.89 21.00
C THR A 143 4.24 -10.43 20.75
N GLY A 144 5.16 -9.90 21.56
CA GLY A 144 5.53 -8.48 21.60
C GLY A 144 6.91 -8.14 21.03
N SER A 145 7.74 -9.13 20.68
CA SER A 145 9.04 -8.89 20.05
C SER A 145 9.36 -9.96 19.01
N VAL A 146 10.35 -9.72 18.15
CA VAL A 146 10.79 -10.70 17.14
C VAL A 146 11.29 -11.99 17.82
N GLN A 147 11.97 -11.87 18.97
CA GLN A 147 12.40 -13.03 19.75
C GLN A 147 11.19 -13.80 20.33
N GLU A 148 10.20 -13.11 20.87
CA GLU A 148 8.98 -13.76 21.37
C GLU A 148 8.21 -14.45 20.25
N VAL A 149 8.20 -13.88 19.03
CA VAL A 149 7.64 -14.54 17.84
C VAL A 149 8.36 -15.84 17.53
N MET A 150 9.71 -15.84 17.51
CA MET A 150 10.52 -17.05 17.28
C MET A 150 10.21 -18.13 18.33
N ASP A 151 10.06 -17.73 19.59
CA ASP A 151 9.94 -18.68 20.69
C ASP A 151 8.52 -19.24 20.84
N LEU A 152 7.50 -18.40 20.71
CA LEU A 152 6.12 -18.74 21.06
C LEU A 152 5.24 -19.11 19.86
N ALA A 153 5.65 -18.81 18.62
CA ALA A 153 4.91 -19.26 17.44
C ALA A 153 4.82 -20.79 17.37
N GLY A 154 5.88 -21.52 17.77
CA GLY A 154 5.86 -22.98 17.86
C GLY A 154 4.96 -23.51 18.98
N VAL A 155 4.82 -22.77 20.09
CA VAL A 155 3.89 -23.13 21.20
C VAL A 155 2.45 -23.18 20.71
N ALA A 156 2.05 -22.27 19.81
CA ALA A 156 0.71 -22.31 19.22
C ALA A 156 0.44 -23.64 18.47
N HIS A 157 1.41 -24.17 17.74
CA HIS A 157 1.28 -25.46 17.04
C HIS A 157 1.27 -26.64 18.01
N LEU A 158 2.21 -26.66 18.95
CA LEU A 158 2.29 -27.71 19.98
C LEU A 158 0.98 -27.80 20.79
N ALA A 159 0.47 -26.66 21.24
CA ALA A 159 -0.76 -26.58 22.00
C ALA A 159 -2.01 -26.89 21.15
N ALA A 160 -2.05 -26.48 19.87
CA ALA A 160 -3.15 -26.83 18.97
C ALA A 160 -3.25 -28.34 18.77
N ILE A 161 -2.11 -29.01 18.54
CA ILE A 161 -2.04 -30.46 18.36
C ILE A 161 -2.48 -31.19 19.63
N LYS A 162 -1.91 -30.82 20.79
CA LYS A 162 -2.20 -31.48 22.06
C LYS A 162 -3.61 -31.22 22.57
N GLY A 163 -4.07 -29.96 22.48
CA GLY A 163 -5.34 -29.49 23.02
C GLY A 163 -6.54 -29.61 22.07
N ARG A 164 -6.30 -29.87 20.77
CA ARG A 164 -7.32 -29.95 19.70
C ARG A 164 -8.13 -28.67 19.49
N VAL A 165 -7.67 -27.54 20.01
CA VAL A 165 -8.26 -26.22 19.81
C VAL A 165 -7.36 -25.45 18.84
N PRO A 166 -7.89 -24.87 17.75
CA PRO A 166 -7.06 -24.12 16.81
C PRO A 166 -6.57 -22.80 17.42
N PHE A 167 -5.42 -22.31 16.95
CA PHE A 167 -4.76 -21.11 17.47
C PHE A 167 -4.71 -19.97 16.44
N LEU A 168 -4.92 -18.77 16.95
CA LEU A 168 -4.61 -17.49 16.33
C LEU A 168 -3.36 -16.94 17.02
N HIS A 169 -2.19 -17.14 16.42
CA HIS A 169 -0.95 -16.54 16.90
C HIS A 169 -0.75 -15.18 16.24
N PHE A 170 -0.60 -14.12 17.02
CA PHE A 170 -0.50 -12.77 16.46
C PHE A 170 0.57 -11.89 17.10
N PHE A 171 1.02 -10.93 16.32
CA PHE A 171 2.01 -9.93 16.66
C PHE A 171 1.75 -8.65 15.86
N ASP A 172 2.25 -7.53 16.34
CA ASP A 172 1.86 -6.22 15.82
C ASP A 172 2.38 -5.99 14.39
N GLY A 173 1.45 -5.71 13.48
CA GLY A 173 1.73 -5.38 12.08
C GLY A 173 2.67 -4.17 11.97
N PHE A 174 3.62 -4.25 11.04
CA PHE A 174 4.82 -3.41 10.96
C PHE A 174 5.71 -3.41 12.21
N ARG A 175 5.20 -2.96 13.36
CA ARG A 175 5.98 -2.72 14.59
C ARG A 175 6.77 -3.93 15.08
N THR A 176 6.25 -5.14 14.89
CA THR A 176 6.97 -6.40 15.16
C THR A 176 7.22 -7.17 13.87
N SER A 177 6.21 -7.26 12.99
CA SER A 177 6.31 -8.06 11.75
C SER A 177 7.44 -7.61 10.78
N HIS A 178 7.78 -6.31 10.77
CA HIS A 178 8.79 -5.71 9.89
C HIS A 178 9.96 -5.08 10.65
N GLU A 179 9.93 -5.12 11.98
CA GLU A 179 11.10 -4.79 12.78
C GLU A 179 12.12 -5.91 12.61
N ILE A 180 13.33 -5.54 12.20
CA ILE A 180 14.45 -6.48 12.09
C ILE A 180 15.16 -6.47 13.44
N GLN A 181 15.34 -7.65 14.03
CA GLN A 181 16.17 -7.85 15.22
C GLN A 181 17.16 -8.99 15.04
N LYS A 182 18.29 -8.92 15.75
CA LYS A 182 19.15 -10.08 15.97
C LYS A 182 18.54 -10.96 17.07
N VAL A 183 18.13 -12.18 16.71
CA VAL A 183 17.44 -13.14 17.60
C VAL A 183 18.18 -14.46 17.67
N GLU A 184 17.97 -15.19 18.78
CA GLU A 184 18.36 -16.59 18.95
C GLU A 184 17.32 -17.48 18.26
N VAL A 185 17.76 -18.31 17.31
CA VAL A 185 16.90 -19.19 16.50
C VAL A 185 16.72 -20.54 17.20
N ILE A 186 15.48 -21.01 17.32
CA ILE A 186 15.17 -22.35 17.83
C ILE A 186 15.37 -23.39 16.74
N ASP A 187 16.13 -24.45 17.01
CA ASP A 187 16.29 -25.55 16.06
C ASP A 187 15.03 -26.43 15.97
N TYR A 188 14.71 -26.94 14.78
CA TYR A 188 13.53 -27.80 14.58
C TYR A 188 13.56 -29.09 15.41
N SER A 189 14.73 -29.57 15.82
CA SER A 189 14.84 -30.71 16.73
C SER A 189 14.27 -30.46 18.13
N VAL A 190 14.16 -29.19 18.57
CA VAL A 190 13.45 -28.83 19.80
C VAL A 190 11.96 -29.11 19.62
N PHE A 191 11.38 -28.65 18.50
CA PHE A 191 9.98 -28.88 18.18
C PHE A 191 9.66 -30.37 17.97
N ASP A 192 10.52 -31.14 17.29
CA ASP A 192 10.32 -32.59 17.11
C ASP A 192 10.38 -33.38 18.43
N LYS A 193 11.14 -32.90 19.44
CA LYS A 193 11.14 -33.50 20.79
C LYS A 193 9.88 -33.19 21.59
N LEU A 194 9.33 -31.99 21.42
CA LEU A 194 8.17 -31.51 22.20
C LEU A 194 6.83 -31.91 21.58
N VAL A 195 6.79 -32.17 20.27
CA VAL A 195 5.53 -32.49 19.58
C VAL A 195 4.97 -33.82 20.06
N ASP A 196 3.68 -33.83 20.40
CA ASP A 196 2.98 -35.04 20.80
C ASP A 196 2.62 -35.88 19.55
N LYS A 197 3.46 -36.88 19.28
CA LYS A 197 3.30 -37.79 18.12
C LYS A 197 2.04 -38.65 18.23
N GLU A 198 1.59 -38.98 19.44
CA GLU A 198 0.35 -39.73 19.65
C GLU A 198 -0.88 -38.86 19.34
N ALA A 199 -0.85 -37.58 19.73
CA ALA A 199 -1.91 -36.63 19.39
C ALA A 199 -2.02 -36.40 17.87
N ILE A 200 -0.89 -36.33 17.16
CA ILE A 200 -0.88 -36.27 15.69
C ILE A 200 -1.51 -37.53 15.10
N GLN A 201 -1.10 -38.72 15.57
CA GLN A 201 -1.65 -39.97 15.06
C GLN A 201 -3.16 -40.05 15.32
N LYS A 202 -3.62 -39.66 16.51
CA LYS A 202 -5.05 -39.59 16.84
C LYS A 202 -5.79 -38.61 15.94
N PHE A 203 -5.23 -37.45 15.64
CA PHE A 203 -5.82 -36.50 14.68
C PHE A 203 -6.02 -37.14 13.29
N ARG A 204 -5.02 -37.91 12.82
CA ARG A 204 -5.09 -38.63 11.55
C ARG A 204 -6.11 -39.76 11.59
N ASP A 205 -6.11 -40.59 12.63
CA ASP A 205 -7.08 -41.67 12.83
C ASP A 205 -8.52 -41.12 12.93
N GLU A 206 -8.66 -39.89 13.42
CA GLU A 206 -9.96 -39.25 13.56
C GLU A 206 -10.46 -38.53 12.31
N SER A 207 -9.61 -38.34 11.29
CA SER A 207 -9.88 -37.59 10.07
C SER A 207 -10.90 -38.26 9.12
N MET A 208 -11.30 -37.56 8.06
CA MET A 208 -12.18 -38.09 7.02
C MET A 208 -11.39 -38.97 6.05
N ASN A 209 -11.75 -40.27 5.99
CA ASN A 209 -11.17 -41.23 5.06
C ASN A 209 -12.25 -42.24 4.61
N PRO A 210 -12.36 -42.63 3.33
CA PRO A 210 -13.30 -43.66 2.87
C PRO A 210 -13.15 -45.03 3.54
N GLU A 211 -11.95 -45.37 4.05
CA GLU A 211 -11.70 -46.62 4.79
C GLU A 211 -12.24 -46.58 6.24
N SER A 212 -12.51 -45.38 6.76
CA SER A 212 -13.06 -45.13 8.09
C SER A 212 -14.05 -43.94 8.04
N PRO A 213 -15.17 -44.09 7.31
CA PRO A 213 -16.00 -42.96 6.91
C PRO A 213 -16.68 -42.26 8.10
N LYS A 214 -16.72 -40.93 8.04
CA LYS A 214 -17.38 -40.07 9.03
C LYS A 214 -18.22 -39.00 8.34
N THR A 215 -19.37 -38.69 8.94
CA THR A 215 -20.19 -37.54 8.54
C THR A 215 -19.89 -36.36 9.47
N ARG A 216 -19.56 -35.20 8.92
CA ARG A 216 -19.22 -33.98 9.68
C ARG A 216 -19.95 -32.77 9.12
N GLY A 217 -20.26 -31.80 9.98
CA GLY A 217 -20.95 -30.57 9.58
C GLY A 217 -22.43 -30.79 9.23
N THR A 218 -23.12 -31.65 9.97
CA THR A 218 -24.56 -31.90 9.82
C THR A 218 -25.38 -30.63 10.09
N ALA A 219 -26.61 -30.61 9.58
CA ALA A 219 -27.64 -29.70 10.09
C ALA A 219 -28.23 -30.32 11.37
N GLN A 220 -28.40 -29.51 12.41
CA GLN A 220 -28.97 -29.93 13.70
C GLN A 220 -30.15 -29.03 14.04
N ASN A 221 -31.19 -29.61 14.64
CA ASN A 221 -32.33 -28.87 15.16
C ASN A 221 -32.01 -28.31 16.57
N ASP A 222 -32.97 -27.56 17.11
CA ASP A 222 -32.94 -27.00 18.46
C ASP A 222 -32.90 -28.06 19.58
N ASP A 223 -33.35 -29.28 19.29
CA ASP A 223 -33.36 -30.42 20.22
C ASP A 223 -31.98 -30.89 20.68
N ILE A 224 -30.91 -30.73 19.87
CA ILE A 224 -29.55 -31.20 20.18
C ILE A 224 -28.42 -30.19 19.92
N TYR A 225 -28.68 -29.09 19.19
CA TYR A 225 -27.61 -28.15 18.84
C TYR A 225 -26.93 -27.57 20.08
N PHE A 226 -27.70 -27.16 21.08
CA PHE A 226 -27.14 -26.57 22.29
C PHE A 226 -26.27 -27.58 23.06
N GLN A 227 -26.77 -28.79 23.29
CA GLN A 227 -26.05 -29.85 24.00
C GLN A 227 -24.74 -30.20 23.29
N THR A 228 -24.77 -30.34 21.96
CA THR A 228 -23.56 -30.67 21.20
C THR A 228 -22.57 -29.52 21.10
N ARG A 229 -23.03 -28.27 21.17
CA ARG A 229 -22.15 -27.09 21.20
C ARG A 229 -21.35 -26.98 22.51
N GLU A 230 -21.93 -27.41 23.63
CA GLU A 230 -21.31 -27.39 24.97
C GLU A 230 -20.34 -28.57 25.20
N LEU A 231 -20.35 -29.61 24.36
CA LEU A 231 -19.42 -30.76 24.49
C LEU A 231 -17.94 -30.35 24.45
N VAL A 232 -17.63 -29.21 23.84
CA VAL A 232 -16.24 -28.76 23.69
C VAL A 232 -15.67 -28.13 24.96
N ASN A 233 -16.49 -27.77 25.96
CA ASN A 233 -16.08 -26.96 27.11
C ASN A 233 -14.83 -27.50 27.81
N LYS A 234 -14.78 -28.81 28.05
CA LYS A 234 -13.63 -29.46 28.69
C LYS A 234 -12.30 -29.17 27.95
N PHE A 235 -12.31 -29.15 26.62
CA PHE A 235 -11.10 -28.87 25.85
C PHE A 235 -10.62 -27.42 26.04
N TYR A 236 -11.54 -26.47 26.20
CA TYR A 236 -11.21 -25.06 26.45
C TYR A 236 -10.81 -24.81 27.91
N ASP A 237 -11.41 -25.52 28.86
CA ASP A 237 -11.07 -25.46 30.28
C ASP A 237 -9.65 -26.01 30.55
N ASP A 238 -9.28 -27.10 29.87
CA ASP A 238 -7.97 -27.77 30.01
C ASP A 238 -6.86 -27.03 29.23
N LEU A 239 -7.19 -26.25 28.18
CA LEU A 239 -6.21 -25.66 27.26
C LEU A 239 -5.19 -24.71 27.91
N PRO A 240 -5.54 -23.82 28.88
CA PRO A 240 -4.57 -22.95 29.52
C PRO A 240 -3.41 -23.71 30.19
N ASP A 241 -3.69 -24.87 30.77
CA ASP A 241 -2.67 -25.72 31.41
C ASP A 241 -1.75 -26.35 30.35
N VAL A 242 -2.28 -26.74 29.19
CA VAL A 242 -1.50 -27.22 28.04
C VAL A 242 -0.56 -26.12 27.50
N VAL A 243 -1.07 -24.89 27.35
CA VAL A 243 -0.25 -23.75 26.90
C VAL A 243 0.84 -23.43 27.91
N ALA A 244 0.50 -23.39 29.20
CA ALA A 244 1.47 -23.14 30.27
C ALA A 244 2.58 -24.19 30.30
N HIS A 245 2.24 -25.47 30.09
CA HIS A 245 3.23 -26.55 29.98
C HIS A 245 4.21 -26.31 28.83
N TYR A 246 3.74 -26.03 27.62
CA TYR A 246 4.64 -25.80 26.48
C TYR A 246 5.45 -24.52 26.61
N MET A 247 4.90 -23.47 27.22
CA MET A 247 5.67 -22.26 27.55
C MET A 247 6.81 -22.58 28.53
N ASP A 248 6.56 -23.40 29.56
CA ASP A 248 7.59 -23.85 30.51
C ASP A 248 8.68 -24.70 29.82
N GLU A 249 8.31 -25.60 28.92
CA GLU A 249 9.28 -26.38 28.14
C GLU A 249 10.15 -25.49 27.23
N ILE A 250 9.55 -24.52 26.53
CA ILE A 250 10.31 -23.54 25.75
C ILE A 250 11.19 -22.68 26.66
N SER A 251 10.73 -22.31 27.85
CA SER A 251 11.55 -21.61 28.84
C SER A 251 12.76 -22.40 29.30
N LYS A 252 12.63 -23.72 29.46
CA LYS A 252 13.75 -24.61 29.80
C LYS A 252 14.79 -24.66 28.69
N GLU A 253 14.37 -24.69 27.43
CA GLU A 253 15.29 -24.70 26.29
C GLU A 253 15.98 -23.35 26.11
N THR A 254 15.20 -22.28 26.05
CA THR A 254 15.67 -20.93 25.70
C THR A 254 16.30 -20.15 26.86
N LYS A 255 16.00 -20.56 28.09
CA LYS A 255 16.28 -19.83 29.34
C LYS A 255 15.56 -18.48 29.46
N ARG A 256 14.51 -18.25 28.67
CA ARG A 256 13.64 -17.08 28.72
C ARG A 256 12.30 -17.48 29.34
N GLU A 257 11.86 -16.77 30.38
CA GLU A 257 10.62 -17.12 31.10
C GLU A 257 9.37 -16.73 30.30
N TYR A 258 8.52 -17.71 30.03
CA TYR A 258 7.24 -17.57 29.35
C TYR A 258 6.14 -18.24 30.16
N LYS A 259 5.00 -17.55 30.27
CA LYS A 259 3.77 -18.00 30.94
C LYS A 259 2.57 -17.38 30.23
N PRO A 260 1.35 -17.90 30.41
CA PRO A 260 0.13 -17.29 29.85
C PRO A 260 0.03 -15.78 30.16
N PHE A 261 0.45 -15.40 31.37
CA PHE A 261 0.63 -14.02 31.81
C PHE A 261 1.99 -13.89 32.49
N VAL A 262 2.71 -12.78 32.28
CA VAL A 262 4.02 -12.51 32.89
C VAL A 262 3.99 -11.17 33.60
N TYR A 263 4.35 -11.14 34.89
CA TYR A 263 4.53 -9.89 35.64
C TYR A 263 5.99 -9.42 35.60
N TYR A 264 6.21 -8.13 35.39
CA TYR A 264 7.53 -7.49 35.45
C TYR A 264 7.46 -6.17 36.22
N GLY A 265 8.35 -5.94 37.18
CA GLY A 265 8.44 -4.67 37.90
C GLY A 265 8.83 -4.81 39.37
N ASP A 266 8.38 -3.86 40.20
CA ASP A 266 8.64 -3.89 41.65
C ASP A 266 8.05 -5.14 42.32
N LYS A 267 8.59 -5.59 43.46
CA LYS A 267 8.05 -6.76 44.18
C LYS A 267 6.73 -6.47 44.90
N LYS A 268 6.44 -5.20 45.19
CA LYS A 268 5.25 -4.70 45.88
C LYS A 268 4.70 -3.45 45.17
N PRO A 269 4.30 -3.55 43.88
CA PRO A 269 3.79 -2.41 43.14
C PRO A 269 2.47 -1.92 43.73
N ASP A 270 2.20 -0.62 43.64
CA ASP A 270 0.87 -0.06 43.89
C ASP A 270 0.09 0.24 42.61
N ARG A 271 0.78 0.41 41.48
CA ARG A 271 0.22 0.69 40.16
C ARG A 271 0.76 -0.29 39.12
N VAL A 272 -0.13 -0.84 38.31
CA VAL A 272 0.23 -1.81 37.25
C VAL A 272 -0.43 -1.45 35.93
N VAL A 273 0.30 -1.63 34.82
CA VAL A 273 -0.26 -1.58 33.47
C VAL A 273 -0.45 -3.00 32.94
N ILE A 274 -1.60 -3.31 32.35
CA ILE A 274 -1.87 -4.60 31.68
C ILE A 274 -2.00 -4.33 30.18
N ALA A 275 -1.18 -5.02 29.39
CA ALA A 275 -1.14 -4.81 27.94
C ALA A 275 -0.70 -6.07 27.20
N MET A 276 -0.83 -6.01 25.87
CA MET A 276 -0.56 -7.10 24.94
C MET A 276 0.20 -6.60 23.71
N GLY A 277 0.99 -7.46 23.07
CA GLY A 277 1.77 -7.10 21.89
C GLY A 277 2.99 -6.23 22.20
N SER A 278 3.43 -5.43 21.23
CA SER A 278 4.76 -4.83 21.25
C SER A 278 4.98 -3.79 22.35
N VAL A 279 3.91 -3.10 22.77
CA VAL A 279 3.97 -2.08 23.82
C VAL A 279 4.53 -2.62 25.13
N THR A 280 4.40 -3.93 25.35
CA THR A 280 4.94 -4.57 26.55
C THR A 280 6.46 -4.42 26.66
N GLN A 281 7.18 -4.36 25.54
CA GLN A 281 8.64 -4.14 25.52
C GLN A 281 8.99 -2.70 25.96
N THR A 282 8.30 -1.70 25.41
CA THR A 282 8.46 -0.29 25.79
C THR A 282 8.06 -0.05 27.25
N LEU A 283 7.01 -0.72 27.73
CA LEU A 283 6.58 -0.63 29.12
C LEU A 283 7.60 -1.23 30.10
N GLU A 284 8.34 -2.27 29.74
CA GLU A 284 9.46 -2.77 30.56
C GLU A 284 10.55 -1.69 30.74
N GLU A 285 10.95 -1.02 29.66
CA GLU A 285 11.93 0.08 29.71
C GLU A 285 11.43 1.25 30.60
N VAL A 286 10.15 1.61 30.47
CA VAL A 286 9.52 2.66 31.27
C VAL A 286 9.42 2.27 32.75
N VAL A 287 9.08 1.02 33.05
CA VAL A 287 9.06 0.49 34.42
C VAL A 287 10.45 0.56 35.04
N ASP A 288 11.50 0.18 34.31
CA ASP A 288 12.88 0.29 34.79
C ASP A 288 13.27 1.74 35.06
N TYR A 289 12.93 2.66 34.16
CA TYR A 289 13.15 4.08 34.34
C TYR A 289 12.43 4.64 35.59
N LEU A 290 11.14 4.36 35.75
CA LEU A 290 10.37 4.84 36.90
C LEU A 290 10.85 4.23 38.22
N ARG A 291 11.24 2.94 38.22
CA ARG A 291 11.82 2.28 39.40
C ARG A 291 13.17 2.88 39.79
N SER A 292 13.99 3.29 38.82
CA SER A 292 15.24 4.02 39.10
C SER A 292 15.00 5.35 39.84
N LYS A 293 13.79 5.92 39.71
CA LYS A 293 13.30 7.09 40.45
C LYS A 293 12.55 6.75 41.75
N GLY A 294 12.50 5.48 42.14
CA GLY A 294 11.84 5.02 43.38
C GLY A 294 10.33 4.77 43.27
N GLU A 295 9.75 4.80 42.06
CA GLU A 295 8.33 4.49 41.84
C GLU A 295 8.05 2.98 41.99
N LYS A 296 6.92 2.62 42.59
CA LYS A 296 6.47 1.23 42.82
C LYS A 296 5.51 0.77 41.72
N VAL A 297 6.05 0.55 40.53
CA VAL A 297 5.28 0.23 39.33
C VAL A 297 5.64 -1.15 38.77
N GLY A 298 4.74 -1.70 37.97
CA GLY A 298 4.99 -2.91 37.20
C GLY A 298 4.02 -3.06 36.03
N ILE A 299 4.21 -4.12 35.25
CA ILE A 299 3.36 -4.49 34.12
C ILE A 299 2.95 -5.96 34.19
N VAL A 300 1.80 -6.28 33.61
CA VAL A 300 1.41 -7.66 33.28
C VAL A 300 1.31 -7.76 31.77
N LYS A 301 2.13 -8.64 31.20
CA LYS A 301 2.15 -8.99 29.78
C LYS A 301 1.15 -10.12 29.57
N VAL A 302 0.23 -9.94 28.63
CA VAL A 302 -0.73 -10.97 28.22
C VAL A 302 -0.17 -11.70 27.01
N HIS A 303 0.15 -12.99 27.17
CA HIS A 303 0.48 -13.85 26.03
C HIS A 303 -0.74 -14.67 25.60
N LEU A 304 -1.40 -15.38 26.52
CA LEU A 304 -2.62 -16.13 26.21
C LEU A 304 -3.85 -15.26 26.50
N TYR A 305 -4.41 -14.63 25.46
CA TYR A 305 -5.62 -13.81 25.59
C TYR A 305 -6.90 -14.65 25.59
N ARG A 306 -6.93 -15.74 24.81
CA ARG A 306 -8.04 -16.70 24.78
C ARG A 306 -7.51 -18.13 24.79
N PRO A 307 -8.07 -19.04 25.60
CA PRO A 307 -9.01 -18.79 26.71
C PRO A 307 -8.37 -17.91 27.80
N PHE A 308 -9.16 -16.98 28.35
CA PHE A 308 -8.65 -16.07 29.38
C PHE A 308 -8.64 -16.76 30.75
N SER A 309 -7.48 -17.20 31.23
CA SER A 309 -7.38 -17.99 32.46
C SER A 309 -7.26 -17.14 33.71
N LEU A 310 -8.31 -17.12 34.54
CA LEU A 310 -8.28 -16.44 35.84
C LEU A 310 -7.24 -17.02 36.79
N LYS A 311 -7.02 -18.34 36.76
CA LYS A 311 -5.99 -19.04 37.53
C LYS A 311 -4.61 -18.43 37.27
N TYR A 312 -4.15 -18.47 36.03
CA TYR A 312 -2.83 -17.95 35.67
C TYR A 312 -2.72 -16.43 35.76
N PHE A 313 -3.82 -15.70 35.58
CA PHE A 313 -3.84 -14.25 35.77
C PHE A 313 -3.62 -13.86 37.23
N PHE A 314 -4.37 -14.46 38.16
CA PHE A 314 -4.26 -14.14 39.58
C PHE A 314 -2.97 -14.68 40.22
N ASP A 315 -2.33 -15.68 39.61
CA ASP A 315 -1.03 -16.19 40.05
C ASP A 315 0.10 -15.16 39.89
N VAL A 316 0.01 -14.27 38.89
CA VAL A 316 1.09 -13.31 38.61
C VAL A 316 0.82 -11.90 39.13
N ILE A 317 -0.44 -11.53 39.39
CA ILE A 317 -0.77 -10.18 39.84
C ILE A 317 -0.43 -9.96 41.32
N PRO A 318 0.45 -9.00 41.67
CA PRO A 318 0.82 -8.80 43.08
C PRO A 318 -0.35 -8.31 43.93
N LYS A 319 -0.49 -8.86 45.15
CA LYS A 319 -1.56 -8.49 46.10
C LYS A 319 -1.50 -7.04 46.59
N SER A 320 -0.40 -6.33 46.36
CA SER A 320 -0.20 -4.93 46.75
C SER A 320 -0.81 -3.93 45.76
N VAL A 321 -1.22 -4.38 44.57
CA VAL A 321 -1.75 -3.52 43.52
C VAL A 321 -3.02 -2.81 43.99
N LYS A 322 -3.05 -1.49 43.81
CA LYS A 322 -4.18 -0.63 44.16
C LYS A 322 -4.88 -0.05 42.93
N LYS A 323 -4.13 0.17 41.84
CA LYS A 323 -4.64 0.77 40.61
C LYS A 323 -4.08 0.06 39.38
N ILE A 324 -4.93 -0.14 38.38
CA ILE A 324 -4.62 -0.82 37.13
C ILE A 324 -5.03 0.06 35.96
N ALA A 325 -4.14 0.27 35.00
CA ALA A 325 -4.51 0.72 33.65
C ALA A 325 -4.45 -0.47 32.69
N VAL A 326 -5.50 -0.65 31.90
CA VAL A 326 -5.54 -1.66 30.83
C VAL A 326 -5.42 -0.93 29.50
N LEU A 327 -4.44 -1.32 28.69
CA LEU A 327 -4.18 -0.71 27.39
C LEU A 327 -4.66 -1.62 26.27
N ASP A 328 -5.58 -1.11 25.47
CA ASP A 328 -6.13 -1.78 24.30
C ASP A 328 -5.68 -1.11 23.02
N ARG A 329 -5.15 -1.90 22.10
CA ARG A 329 -4.71 -1.43 20.78
C ARG A 329 -5.86 -1.54 19.76
N THR A 330 -7.06 -1.09 20.13
CA THR A 330 -8.26 -1.15 19.28
C THR A 330 -9.23 -0.02 19.63
N LYS A 331 -10.31 0.11 18.87
CA LYS A 331 -11.47 0.94 19.21
C LYS A 331 -12.73 0.18 18.82
N GLU A 332 -13.66 0.00 19.77
CA GLU A 332 -15.02 -0.49 19.51
C GLU A 332 -16.01 0.67 19.72
N PRO A 333 -16.39 1.41 18.66
CA PRO A 333 -17.28 2.57 18.81
C PRO A 333 -18.60 2.19 19.48
N GLY A 334 -18.96 2.88 20.57
CA GLY A 334 -20.19 2.66 21.32
C GLY A 334 -20.14 1.55 22.37
N SER A 335 -19.01 0.86 22.54
CA SER A 335 -18.87 -0.14 23.61
C SER A 335 -18.71 0.51 24.99
N LEU A 336 -18.92 -0.27 26.06
CA LEU A 336 -18.64 0.14 27.45
C LEU A 336 -17.14 0.24 27.77
N GLY A 337 -16.29 -0.20 26.85
CA GLY A 337 -14.84 -0.26 26.95
C GLY A 337 -14.27 -1.31 26.01
N GLU A 338 -12.96 -1.28 25.80
CA GLU A 338 -12.28 -2.18 24.89
C GLU A 338 -12.13 -3.62 25.44
N PRO A 339 -11.86 -4.63 24.59
CA PRO A 339 -11.98 -6.04 24.97
C PRO A 339 -11.12 -6.48 26.15
N LEU A 340 -9.82 -6.14 26.20
CA LEU A 340 -8.96 -6.55 27.31
C LEU A 340 -9.37 -5.82 28.60
N TYR A 341 -9.71 -4.54 28.53
CA TYR A 341 -10.25 -3.80 29.66
C TYR A 341 -11.52 -4.46 30.23
N LEU A 342 -12.46 -4.88 29.38
CA LEU A 342 -13.68 -5.56 29.81
C LEU A 342 -13.39 -6.92 30.47
N ASP A 343 -12.45 -7.70 29.92
CA ASP A 343 -12.05 -8.98 30.51
C ASP A 343 -11.44 -8.78 31.91
N ILE A 344 -10.61 -7.76 32.09
CA ILE A 344 -10.01 -7.43 33.40
C ILE A 344 -11.08 -6.94 34.39
N LYS A 345 -12.03 -6.10 33.95
CA LYS A 345 -13.17 -5.70 34.80
C LYS A 345 -13.99 -6.91 35.24
N ALA A 346 -14.28 -7.83 34.31
CA ALA A 346 -15.01 -9.06 34.59
C ALA A 346 -14.24 -9.99 35.55
N ALA A 347 -12.92 -10.13 35.38
CA ALA A 347 -12.06 -10.93 36.26
C ALA A 347 -12.12 -10.49 37.73
N TYR A 348 -12.28 -9.19 37.99
CA TYR A 348 -12.39 -8.62 39.33
C TYR A 348 -13.82 -8.47 39.85
N TYR A 349 -14.84 -8.77 39.04
CA TYR A 349 -16.23 -8.63 39.46
C TYR A 349 -16.55 -9.48 40.70
N GLY A 350 -17.13 -8.86 41.73
CA GLY A 350 -17.41 -9.50 43.01
C GLY A 350 -16.19 -9.63 43.97
N SER A 351 -14.99 -9.21 43.57
CA SER A 351 -13.82 -9.22 44.44
C SER A 351 -13.90 -8.13 45.52
N LYS A 352 -13.78 -8.53 46.80
CA LYS A 352 -13.75 -7.59 47.96
C LYS A 352 -12.51 -6.69 47.98
N LYS A 353 -11.48 -7.00 47.20
CA LYS A 353 -10.21 -6.26 47.11
C LYS A 353 -9.93 -5.85 45.66
N SER A 354 -10.94 -5.35 44.96
CA SER A 354 -10.75 -4.85 43.59
C SER A 354 -9.91 -3.57 43.62
N PRO A 355 -8.84 -3.48 42.80
CA PRO A 355 -8.16 -2.22 42.55
C PRO A 355 -9.06 -1.28 41.72
N THR A 356 -8.71 0.00 41.66
CA THR A 356 -9.27 0.92 40.66
C THR A 356 -8.77 0.50 39.28
N ILE A 357 -9.68 0.22 38.35
CA ILE A 357 -9.35 -0.25 36.99
C ILE A 357 -9.84 0.81 35.99
N VAL A 358 -8.90 1.35 35.21
CA VAL A 358 -9.16 2.26 34.09
C VAL A 358 -8.69 1.64 32.77
N GLY A 359 -9.36 1.96 31.66
CA GLY A 359 -9.02 1.54 30.31
C GLY A 359 -8.52 2.71 29.47
N GLY A 360 -7.59 2.42 28.55
CA GLY A 360 -7.06 3.40 27.62
C GLY A 360 -6.72 2.81 26.27
N ARG A 361 -6.87 3.62 25.22
CA ARG A 361 -6.52 3.25 23.84
C ARG A 361 -5.20 3.88 23.43
N TYR A 362 -4.43 3.14 22.64
CA TYR A 362 -3.14 3.58 22.13
C TYR A 362 -2.83 2.96 20.77
N GLY A 363 -1.86 3.54 20.05
CA GLY A 363 -1.13 2.84 18.98
C GLY A 363 -1.97 2.36 17.78
N LEU A 364 -3.18 2.89 17.58
CA LEU A 364 -4.04 2.57 16.43
C LEU A 364 -3.32 2.92 15.13
N SER A 365 -3.43 2.05 14.12
CA SER A 365 -2.74 2.24 12.85
C SER A 365 -1.25 2.57 12.98
N SER A 366 -0.55 1.89 13.89
CA SER A 366 0.87 2.13 14.22
C SER A 366 1.22 3.59 14.54
N LYS A 367 0.29 4.37 15.12
CA LYS A 367 0.64 5.59 15.85
C LYS A 367 1.82 5.27 16.78
N ASP A 368 2.88 6.06 16.72
CA ASP A 368 4.10 5.78 17.48
C ASP A 368 3.81 5.79 18.99
N VAL A 369 4.41 4.85 19.72
CA VAL A 369 4.14 4.63 21.15
C VAL A 369 5.45 4.78 21.90
N ASP A 370 5.83 6.02 22.16
CA ASP A 370 7.11 6.34 22.79
C ASP A 370 7.06 6.21 24.33
N PRO A 371 8.22 6.24 25.02
CA PRO A 371 8.26 6.12 26.47
C PRO A 371 7.55 7.25 27.22
N ALA A 372 7.52 8.48 26.69
CA ALA A 372 6.88 9.61 27.37
C ALA A 372 5.36 9.41 27.46
N GLN A 373 4.77 8.85 26.39
CA GLN A 373 3.36 8.43 26.38
C GLN A 373 3.06 7.39 27.45
N MET A 374 3.93 6.39 27.61
CA MET A 374 3.74 5.33 28.62
C MET A 374 3.98 5.84 30.06
N VAL A 375 4.89 6.80 30.25
CA VAL A 375 5.01 7.53 31.52
C VAL A 375 3.71 8.26 31.87
N ALA A 376 3.07 8.92 30.90
CA ALA A 376 1.78 9.59 31.12
C ALA A 376 0.68 8.63 31.60
N VAL A 377 0.68 7.37 31.18
CA VAL A 377 -0.24 6.34 31.70
C VAL A 377 0.00 6.07 33.19
N PHE A 378 1.25 5.96 33.63
CA PHE A 378 1.57 5.78 35.05
C PHE A 378 1.31 7.03 35.88
N GLU A 379 1.50 8.23 35.31
CA GLU A 379 1.13 9.50 35.96
C GLU A 379 -0.39 9.62 36.12
N ASN A 380 -1.18 9.20 35.11
CA ASN A 380 -2.64 9.09 35.25
C ASN A 380 -3.02 8.16 36.41
N LEU A 381 -2.37 6.99 36.54
CA LEU A 381 -2.60 6.08 37.66
C LEU A 381 -2.17 6.65 39.03
N LYS A 382 -1.29 7.65 39.05
CA LYS A 382 -0.83 8.29 40.29
C LYS A 382 -1.91 9.20 40.89
N GLN A 383 -2.75 9.81 40.04
CA GLN A 383 -3.85 10.69 40.44
C GLN A 383 -4.86 9.98 41.34
N ASP A 384 -5.49 10.69 42.27
CA ASP A 384 -6.49 10.12 43.17
C ASP A 384 -7.69 9.54 42.41
N GLU A 385 -8.12 10.23 41.35
CA GLU A 385 -9.15 9.80 40.40
C GLU A 385 -8.55 9.68 38.99
N PRO A 386 -7.92 8.54 38.65
CA PRO A 386 -7.36 8.34 37.33
C PRO A 386 -8.43 8.48 36.24
N LYS A 387 -8.10 9.19 35.17
CA LYS A 387 -8.94 9.32 33.98
C LYS A 387 -9.19 7.93 33.39
N ASN A 388 -10.45 7.59 33.18
CA ASN A 388 -10.86 6.37 32.50
C ASN A 388 -11.20 6.66 31.02
N ASN A 389 -11.24 5.61 30.21
CA ASN A 389 -11.59 5.69 28.79
C ASN A 389 -10.70 6.65 27.99
N PHE A 390 -9.42 6.77 28.39
CA PHE A 390 -8.51 7.75 27.84
C PHE A 390 -7.93 7.32 26.49
N THR A 391 -7.30 8.26 25.79
CA THR A 391 -6.41 7.99 24.65
C THR A 391 -4.99 8.48 24.97
N VAL A 392 -3.98 7.90 24.33
CA VAL A 392 -2.59 8.37 24.43
C VAL A 392 -1.93 8.33 23.05
N GLY A 393 -1.11 9.33 22.75
CA GLY A 393 -0.43 9.50 21.45
C GLY A 393 -1.19 10.35 20.42
N ILE A 394 -2.25 11.05 20.84
CA ILE A 394 -3.00 12.04 20.03
C ILE A 394 -3.37 13.25 20.90
N ASN A 395 -3.69 14.37 20.27
CA ASN A 395 -4.36 15.50 20.92
C ASN A 395 -5.87 15.45 20.61
N ASP A 396 -6.66 14.98 21.56
CA ASP A 396 -8.12 14.97 21.47
C ASP A 396 -8.71 16.16 22.23
N ASP A 397 -8.78 17.29 21.54
CA ASP A 397 -9.36 18.56 22.00
C ASP A 397 -10.88 18.65 21.77
N VAL A 398 -11.51 17.59 21.29
CA VAL A 398 -12.96 17.50 21.06
C VAL A 398 -13.63 16.79 22.22
N THR A 399 -13.23 15.55 22.50
CA THR A 399 -13.79 14.77 23.62
C THR A 399 -12.93 14.83 24.87
N ASN A 400 -11.77 15.49 24.81
CA ASN A 400 -10.86 15.68 25.94
C ASN A 400 -10.51 14.34 26.60
N LEU A 401 -10.35 13.25 25.83
CA LEU A 401 -9.99 11.94 26.35
C LEU A 401 -8.48 11.71 26.37
N SER A 402 -7.69 12.46 25.59
CA SER A 402 -6.24 12.30 25.57
C SER A 402 -5.60 12.62 26.92
N LEU A 403 -4.55 11.88 27.25
CA LEU A 403 -3.65 12.20 28.36
C LEU A 403 -2.64 13.28 27.94
N GLU A 404 -2.24 14.11 28.89
CA GLU A 404 -1.11 15.03 28.71
C GLU A 404 0.19 14.24 28.67
N VAL A 405 1.04 14.51 27.68
CA VAL A 405 2.30 13.80 27.45
C VAL A 405 3.44 14.82 27.55
N GLY A 406 4.47 14.48 28.33
CA GLY A 406 5.68 15.31 28.45
C GLY A 406 6.59 15.21 27.22
N ASP A 407 7.76 15.84 27.31
CA ASP A 407 8.75 15.81 26.23
C ASP A 407 9.18 14.39 25.86
N LYS A 408 9.49 14.17 24.57
CA LYS A 408 10.03 12.89 24.10
C LYS A 408 11.34 12.57 24.82
N ILE A 409 11.45 11.35 25.33
CA ILE A 409 12.65 10.83 25.99
C ILE A 409 13.18 9.59 25.24
N SER A 410 14.50 9.40 25.25
CA SER A 410 15.13 8.15 24.83
C SER A 410 15.55 7.38 26.08
N LEU A 411 15.08 6.14 26.21
CA LEU A 411 15.44 5.23 27.30
C LEU A 411 16.41 4.12 26.84
N SER A 412 16.99 4.26 25.64
CA SER A 412 18.02 3.35 25.14
C SER A 412 19.22 3.34 26.09
N ASP A 413 19.89 2.19 26.23
CA ASP A 413 21.10 2.06 27.04
C ASP A 413 22.20 3.05 26.59
N ASP A 414 23.07 3.46 27.52
CA ASP A 414 24.15 4.44 27.26
C ASP A 414 25.10 4.01 26.13
N ASP A 415 25.30 2.69 25.92
CA ASP A 415 26.14 2.12 24.87
C ASP A 415 25.37 1.81 23.57
N CYS A 416 24.08 2.13 23.50
CA CYS A 416 23.24 1.90 22.33
C CYS A 416 23.35 3.05 21.33
N ILE A 417 23.90 2.78 20.15
CA ILE A 417 24.02 3.75 19.06
C ILE A 417 22.72 3.78 18.25
N GLU A 418 22.04 4.93 18.31
CA GLU A 418 20.81 5.22 17.55
C GLU A 418 21.10 6.01 16.26
N CYS A 419 20.58 5.57 15.12
CA CYS A 419 20.77 6.20 13.81
C CYS A 419 19.44 6.44 13.10
N LEU A 420 19.38 7.53 12.32
CA LEU A 420 18.21 7.92 11.53
C LEU A 420 18.63 8.26 10.09
N PHE A 421 17.91 7.70 9.12
CA PHE A 421 18.19 7.94 7.70
C PHE A 421 16.93 8.43 6.99
N TYR A 422 17.03 9.58 6.35
CA TYR A 422 16.03 10.13 5.45
C TYR A 422 16.38 9.77 4.01
N GLY A 423 15.53 8.94 3.39
CA GLY A 423 15.68 8.45 2.02
C GLY A 423 14.52 8.86 1.10
N LEU A 424 14.71 8.77 -0.21
CA LEU A 424 13.64 8.88 -1.21
C LEU A 424 13.15 7.48 -1.61
N GLY A 425 11.85 7.29 -1.72
CA GLY A 425 11.24 6.02 -2.13
C GLY A 425 11.82 5.56 -3.48
N ALA A 426 12.46 4.38 -3.47
CA ALA A 426 13.21 3.75 -4.56
C ALA A 426 14.65 4.26 -4.82
N ASP A 427 15.25 5.07 -3.95
CA ASP A 427 16.66 5.46 -4.04
C ASP A 427 17.65 4.38 -3.55
N GLY A 428 17.14 3.37 -2.85
CA GLY A 428 17.91 2.23 -2.32
C GLY A 428 18.39 2.37 -0.87
N THR A 429 18.06 3.47 -0.16
CA THR A 429 18.45 3.74 1.23
C THR A 429 17.98 2.64 2.19
N VAL A 430 16.69 2.28 2.13
CA VAL A 430 16.12 1.19 2.93
C VAL A 430 16.86 -0.13 2.67
N GLY A 431 17.17 -0.43 1.41
CA GLY A 431 17.91 -1.64 1.04
C GLY A 431 19.33 -1.66 1.60
N ALA A 432 20.03 -0.52 1.55
CA ALA A 432 21.36 -0.37 2.16
C ALA A 432 21.29 -0.53 3.68
N ASN A 433 20.29 0.05 4.35
CA ASN A 433 20.12 -0.07 5.80
C ASN A 433 19.76 -1.51 6.24
N LYS A 434 18.91 -2.22 5.48
CA LYS A 434 18.67 -3.67 5.67
C LYS A 434 19.94 -4.51 5.48
N ASN A 435 20.86 -4.06 4.63
CA ASN A 435 22.14 -4.72 4.45
C ASN A 435 23.09 -4.40 5.63
N SER A 436 23.20 -3.13 6.02
CA SER A 436 24.01 -2.68 7.15
C SER A 436 23.64 -3.38 8.46
N ILE A 437 22.33 -3.54 8.72
CA ILE A 437 21.91 -4.23 9.94
C ILE A 437 22.30 -5.71 9.93
N LYS A 438 22.24 -6.38 8.78
CA LYS A 438 22.69 -7.78 8.65
C LYS A 438 24.20 -7.89 8.79
N ILE A 439 24.98 -6.97 8.20
CA ILE A 439 26.43 -6.93 8.38
C ILE A 439 26.77 -6.82 9.88
N ILE A 440 26.20 -5.84 10.57
CA ILE A 440 26.54 -5.60 11.98
C ILE A 440 26.02 -6.74 12.86
N GLY A 441 24.76 -7.14 12.70
CA GLY A 441 24.14 -8.18 13.51
C GLY A 441 24.76 -9.57 13.33
N ASP A 442 25.12 -9.94 12.10
CA ASP A 442 25.64 -11.29 11.80
C ASP A 442 27.17 -11.40 11.94
N LYS A 443 27.92 -10.29 11.93
CA LYS A 443 29.40 -10.29 12.02
C LYS A 443 29.95 -9.77 13.35
N THR A 444 29.09 -9.32 14.28
CA THR A 444 29.50 -8.83 15.61
C THR A 444 28.63 -9.42 16.71
N ASP A 445 29.00 -9.21 17.96
CA ASP A 445 28.20 -9.59 19.14
C ASP A 445 27.11 -8.58 19.50
N LEU A 446 27.01 -7.45 18.79
CA LEU A 446 26.00 -6.44 19.06
C LEU A 446 24.59 -6.98 18.76
N TYR A 447 23.62 -6.59 19.59
CA TYR A 447 22.23 -6.60 19.20
C TYR A 447 22.00 -5.49 18.20
N ALA A 448 21.18 -5.78 17.20
CA ALA A 448 20.87 -4.87 16.11
C ALA A 448 19.36 -4.81 15.93
N GLN A 449 18.80 -3.61 15.81
CA GLN A 449 17.39 -3.35 15.57
C GLN A 449 17.22 -2.38 14.40
N ALA A 450 16.29 -2.64 13.48
CA ALA A 450 15.87 -1.67 12.47
C ALA A 450 14.36 -1.65 12.30
N TYR A 451 13.83 -0.44 12.16
CA TYR A 451 12.46 -0.18 11.75
C TYR A 451 12.45 0.82 10.59
N PHE A 452 11.56 0.62 9.63
CA PHE A 452 11.45 1.45 8.43
C PHE A 452 10.05 2.05 8.35
N ALA A 453 9.94 3.37 8.51
CA ALA A 453 8.72 4.10 8.27
C ALA A 453 8.68 4.57 6.82
N TYR A 454 7.62 4.17 6.10
CA TYR A 454 7.40 4.49 4.70
C TYR A 454 6.26 5.51 4.57
N ASP A 455 6.37 6.38 3.57
CA ASP A 455 5.24 7.17 3.07
C ASP A 455 4.25 6.25 2.32
N SER A 456 2.98 6.66 2.29
CA SER A 456 1.91 6.04 1.49
C SER A 456 2.15 6.17 -0.01
N LYS A 457 2.89 7.19 -0.45
CA LYS A 457 3.27 7.39 -1.86
C LYS A 457 4.14 6.23 -2.35
N LYS A 458 3.64 5.48 -3.33
CA LYS A 458 4.32 4.29 -3.88
C LYS A 458 5.74 4.57 -4.39
N SER A 459 5.98 5.76 -4.95
CA SER A 459 7.33 6.18 -5.36
C SER A 459 7.57 7.67 -5.13
N GLY A 460 8.80 8.00 -4.77
CA GLY A 460 9.24 9.35 -4.44
C GLY A 460 8.60 9.95 -3.18
N GLY A 461 7.92 9.14 -2.36
CA GLY A 461 7.65 9.51 -0.97
C GLY A 461 8.94 9.46 -0.16
N TYR A 462 8.96 10.09 1.00
CA TYR A 462 10.14 10.01 1.86
C TYR A 462 10.13 8.71 2.69
N THR A 463 11.29 8.27 3.15
CA THR A 463 11.45 7.09 4.00
C THR A 463 12.31 7.45 5.19
N ARG A 464 11.97 6.93 6.39
CA ARG A 464 12.78 7.06 7.60
C ARG A 464 13.21 5.69 8.08
N SER A 465 14.52 5.46 8.12
CA SER A 465 15.08 4.23 8.69
C SER A 465 15.60 4.52 10.09
N HIS A 466 15.08 3.82 11.09
CA HIS A 466 15.45 3.94 12.49
C HIS A 466 16.26 2.71 12.88
N LEU A 467 17.55 2.89 13.15
CA LEU A 467 18.48 1.81 13.46
C LEU A 467 19.01 1.97 14.87
N ARG A 468 19.20 0.86 15.59
CA ARG A 468 19.83 0.81 16.91
C ARG A 468 20.82 -0.35 17.00
N PHE A 469 21.95 -0.12 17.65
CA PHE A 469 22.99 -1.12 17.88
C PHE A 469 23.51 -1.03 19.31
N GLY A 470 23.49 -2.11 20.08
CA GLY A 470 23.92 -2.08 21.49
C GLY A 470 24.42 -3.43 21.98
N LYS A 471 25.08 -3.47 23.14
CA LYS A 471 25.57 -4.74 23.73
C LYS A 471 24.48 -5.49 24.49
N LYS A 472 23.40 -4.81 24.87
CA LYS A 472 22.24 -5.41 25.52
C LYS A 472 21.07 -5.59 24.54
N PRO A 473 20.13 -6.50 24.84
CA PRO A 473 18.90 -6.64 24.05
C PRO A 473 18.15 -5.31 23.93
N ILE A 474 17.71 -4.98 22.72
CA ILE A 474 17.03 -3.71 22.42
C ILE A 474 15.52 -3.93 22.50
N ARG A 475 14.86 -3.26 23.46
CA ARG A 475 13.41 -3.35 23.71
C ARG A 475 12.62 -2.17 23.13
N SER A 476 13.31 -1.21 22.52
CA SER A 476 12.76 0.07 22.09
C SER A 476 11.87 -0.06 20.85
N THR A 477 10.65 -0.59 21.01
CA THR A 477 9.65 -0.76 19.95
C THR A 477 8.94 0.55 19.58
N TYR A 478 9.71 1.64 19.47
CA TYR A 478 9.28 3.00 19.09
C TYR A 478 10.33 3.66 18.20
N LEU A 479 9.97 4.78 17.56
CA LEU A 479 10.88 5.49 16.64
C LEU A 479 12.07 6.13 17.38
N VAL A 480 13.22 6.21 16.72
CA VAL A 480 14.39 6.94 17.23
C VAL A 480 14.07 8.43 17.32
N SER A 481 14.15 9.01 18.52
CA SER A 481 13.87 10.42 18.80
C SER A 481 15.13 11.28 19.03
N ASN A 482 16.23 10.68 19.52
CA ASN A 482 17.48 11.37 19.86
C ASN A 482 18.72 10.74 19.19
N PRO A 483 18.80 10.67 17.84
CA PRO A 483 19.86 9.93 17.13
C PRO A 483 21.28 10.46 17.39
N HIS A 484 22.25 9.54 17.41
CA HIS A 484 23.69 9.84 17.33
C HIS A 484 24.13 10.24 15.92
N PHE A 485 23.48 9.65 14.92
CA PHE A 485 23.83 9.81 13.52
C PHE A 485 22.56 10.04 12.71
N VAL A 486 22.55 11.10 11.90
CA VAL A 486 21.50 11.40 10.94
C VAL A 486 22.09 11.46 9.53
N ALA A 487 21.49 10.77 8.57
CA ALA A 487 21.81 10.93 7.16
C ALA A 487 20.59 11.38 6.34
N CYS A 488 20.82 12.22 5.35
CA CYS A 488 19.79 12.69 4.42
C CYS A 488 20.25 12.51 2.98
N SER A 489 19.50 11.74 2.18
CA SER A 489 19.86 11.42 0.79
C SER A 489 19.46 12.50 -0.23
N VAL A 490 18.60 13.45 0.16
CA VAL A 490 18.05 14.50 -0.70
C VAL A 490 18.08 15.85 0.00
N ALA A 491 18.79 16.84 -0.57
CA ALA A 491 18.97 18.15 0.07
C ALA A 491 17.65 18.93 0.27
N ALA A 492 16.69 18.81 -0.64
CA ALA A 492 15.37 19.47 -0.54
C ALA A 492 14.58 19.07 0.72
N TYR A 493 14.91 17.95 1.35
CA TYR A 493 14.25 17.53 2.60
C TYR A 493 14.57 18.44 3.77
N LEU A 494 15.64 19.23 3.72
CA LEU A 494 16.00 20.18 4.77
C LEU A 494 15.04 21.38 4.84
N ASP A 495 14.34 21.68 3.75
CA ASP A 495 13.33 22.74 3.68
C ASP A 495 11.95 22.25 4.13
N ILE A 496 11.69 20.95 3.97
CA ILE A 496 10.35 20.35 4.12
C ILE A 496 10.20 19.62 5.46
N TYR A 497 11.22 18.87 5.88
CA TYR A 497 11.16 17.97 7.03
C TYR A 497 12.11 18.39 8.14
N ASP A 498 11.78 18.00 9.36
CA ASP A 498 12.57 18.25 10.57
C ASP A 498 13.71 17.22 10.71
N VAL A 499 14.61 17.20 9.73
CA VAL A 499 15.66 16.18 9.56
C VAL A 499 16.63 16.11 10.75
N VAL A 500 17.06 17.27 11.27
CA VAL A 500 18.11 17.38 12.30
C VAL A 500 17.58 17.78 13.67
N ASP A 501 16.28 17.97 13.84
CA ASP A 501 15.68 18.51 15.07
C ASP A 501 15.97 17.62 16.29
N GLY A 502 15.92 16.29 16.10
CA GLY A 502 16.23 15.32 17.15
C GLY A 502 17.72 15.04 17.34
N LEU A 503 18.63 15.62 16.55
CA LEU A 503 20.05 15.29 16.64
C LEU A 503 20.59 15.60 18.05
N ARG A 504 21.31 14.64 18.65
CA ARG A 504 21.92 14.82 19.96
C ARG A 504 23.10 15.79 19.92
N ASP A 505 23.46 16.30 21.10
CA ASP A 505 24.67 17.12 21.24
C ASP A 505 25.92 16.31 20.85
N GLY A 506 26.76 16.88 20.00
CA GLY A 506 27.92 16.23 19.41
C GLY A 506 27.61 15.16 18.35
N GLY A 507 26.34 15.02 17.94
CA GLY A 507 25.91 14.06 16.93
C GLY A 507 26.43 14.37 15.53
N THR A 508 26.42 13.37 14.66
CA THR A 508 26.91 13.49 13.28
C THR A 508 25.76 13.63 12.29
N PHE A 509 25.88 14.59 11.37
CA PHE A 509 24.94 14.79 10.25
C PHE A 509 25.67 14.59 8.91
N LEU A 510 25.13 13.70 8.07
CA LEU A 510 25.61 13.43 6.70
C LEU A 510 24.55 13.85 5.66
N LEU A 511 24.94 14.72 4.74
CA LEU A 511 24.06 15.19 3.65
C LEU A 511 24.58 14.77 2.27
N ASN A 512 23.74 14.11 1.48
CA ASN A 512 23.98 13.94 0.05
C ASN A 512 23.48 15.17 -0.71
N SER A 513 24.36 15.81 -1.48
CA SER A 513 23.96 16.90 -2.38
C SER A 513 24.93 17.04 -3.56
N ILE A 514 24.50 17.71 -4.62
CA ILE A 514 25.38 18.05 -5.75
C ILE A 514 26.24 19.29 -5.48
N TRP A 515 26.04 19.94 -4.33
CA TRP A 515 26.68 21.21 -3.96
C TRP A 515 28.06 20.96 -3.37
N ASP A 516 28.97 21.91 -3.57
CA ASP A 516 30.23 21.94 -2.83
C ASP A 516 30.02 22.53 -1.42
N ALA A 517 31.09 22.63 -0.65
CA ALA A 517 31.02 23.09 0.74
C ALA A 517 30.49 24.54 0.87
N ASP A 518 30.96 25.45 0.02
CA ASP A 518 30.57 26.86 0.07
C ASP A 518 29.11 27.04 -0.36
N GLU A 519 28.70 26.34 -1.42
CA GLU A 519 27.32 26.39 -1.92
C GLU A 519 26.35 25.72 -0.94
N THR A 520 26.76 24.64 -0.27
CA THR A 520 25.97 24.02 0.80
C THR A 520 25.70 25.02 1.93
N VAL A 521 26.72 25.71 2.41
CA VAL A 521 26.56 26.72 3.47
C VAL A 521 25.66 27.86 3.03
N LYS A 522 25.65 28.25 1.76
CA LYS A 522 24.71 29.27 1.26
C LYS A 522 23.27 28.76 1.21
N ARG A 523 23.05 27.53 0.77
CA ARG A 523 21.71 27.00 0.45
C ARG A 523 20.94 26.38 1.62
N ILE A 524 21.61 25.76 2.59
CA ILE A 524 20.86 25.11 3.68
C ILE A 524 20.14 26.17 4.56
N PRO A 525 18.94 25.87 5.08
CA PRO A 525 18.15 26.83 5.86
C PRO A 525 18.85 27.30 7.14
N ASN A 526 18.62 28.56 7.53
CA ASN A 526 19.08 29.08 8.83
C ASN A 526 18.61 28.23 10.02
N LYS A 527 17.40 27.63 9.99
CA LYS A 527 16.93 26.69 11.03
C LYS A 527 17.92 25.55 11.21
N VAL A 528 18.33 24.92 10.11
CA VAL A 528 19.28 23.79 10.09
C VAL A 528 20.65 24.24 10.58
N LYS A 529 21.18 25.36 10.07
CA LYS A 529 22.47 25.93 10.54
C LYS A 529 22.47 26.18 12.04
N ARG A 530 21.39 26.79 12.55
CA ARG A 530 21.21 27.09 13.97
C ARG A 530 21.21 25.83 14.82
N LEU A 531 20.43 24.82 14.43
CA LEU A 531 20.36 23.55 15.14
C LEU A 531 21.71 22.82 15.15
N LEU A 532 22.40 22.74 14.01
CA LEU A 532 23.73 22.13 13.93
C LEU A 532 24.73 22.82 14.88
N ALA A 533 24.70 24.16 14.97
CA ALA A 533 25.58 24.90 15.88
C ALA A 533 25.20 24.76 17.36
N GLN A 534 23.90 24.80 17.69
CA GLN A 534 23.41 24.57 19.05
C GLN A 534 23.78 23.17 19.56
N LYS A 535 23.66 22.17 18.69
CA LYS A 535 24.01 20.78 18.97
C LYS A 535 25.51 20.48 18.85
N LYS A 536 26.34 21.45 18.45
CA LYS A 536 27.78 21.23 18.19
C LYS A 536 28.02 20.01 17.28
N ALA A 537 27.20 19.91 16.23
CA ALA A 537 27.15 18.73 15.37
C ALA A 537 28.41 18.58 14.50
N ASN A 538 28.79 17.34 14.19
CA ASN A 538 29.79 17.03 13.17
C ASN A 538 29.08 16.96 11.81
N PHE A 539 29.33 17.93 10.92
CA PHE A 539 28.61 18.03 9.65
C PHE A 539 29.47 17.60 8.46
N TYR A 540 28.97 16.64 7.68
CA TYR A 540 29.63 16.10 6.49
C TYR A 540 28.72 16.16 5.27
N ILE A 541 29.30 16.38 4.10
CA ILE A 541 28.64 16.27 2.81
C ILE A 541 29.30 15.23 1.90
N LEU A 542 28.52 14.70 0.96
CA LEU A 542 28.98 13.80 -0.09
C LEU A 542 28.17 14.02 -1.38
N ASN A 543 28.85 14.14 -2.52
CA ASN A 543 28.17 14.16 -3.82
C ASN A 543 28.01 12.74 -4.38
N ALA A 544 27.18 11.95 -3.72
CA ALA A 544 26.97 10.55 -4.09
C ALA A 544 26.31 10.42 -5.46
N THR A 545 25.50 11.40 -5.88
CA THR A 545 24.86 11.44 -7.20
C THR A 545 25.88 11.52 -8.33
N LYS A 546 26.84 12.45 -8.25
CA LYS A 546 27.90 12.56 -9.25
C LYS A 546 28.78 11.31 -9.25
N LEU A 547 29.16 10.82 -8.08
CA LEU A 547 29.99 9.62 -7.95
C LEU A 547 29.31 8.38 -8.56
N ALA A 548 28.01 8.19 -8.31
CA ALA A 548 27.26 7.09 -8.90
C ALA A 548 27.24 7.17 -10.44
N TYR A 549 27.09 8.37 -11.01
CA TYR A 549 27.15 8.59 -12.45
C TYR A 549 28.55 8.28 -13.01
N ASP A 550 29.61 8.83 -12.40
CA ASP A 550 31.00 8.64 -12.82
C ASP A 550 31.42 7.15 -12.77
N ILE A 551 30.96 6.40 -11.77
CA ILE A 551 31.22 4.95 -11.62
C ILE A 551 30.36 4.12 -12.59
N GLY A 552 29.29 4.70 -13.14
CA GLY A 552 28.34 4.07 -14.06
C GLY A 552 27.14 3.40 -13.38
N LEU A 553 26.93 3.60 -12.08
CA LEU A 553 25.78 3.11 -11.32
C LEU A 553 24.48 3.88 -11.61
N GLY A 554 24.54 4.94 -12.41
CA GLY A 554 23.41 5.82 -12.73
C GLY A 554 22.93 6.55 -11.48
N ASN A 555 21.64 6.49 -11.18
CA ASN A 555 21.04 7.19 -10.04
C ASN A 555 21.13 6.42 -8.70
N ARG A 556 21.92 5.34 -8.61
CA ARG A 556 22.02 4.50 -7.41
C ARG A 556 23.14 4.98 -6.47
N THR A 557 22.76 5.76 -5.45
CA THR A 557 23.69 6.32 -4.46
C THR A 557 23.85 5.45 -3.20
N ASN A 558 23.02 4.42 -3.06
CA ASN A 558 22.89 3.62 -1.84
C ASN A 558 24.21 3.00 -1.32
N THR A 559 25.00 2.34 -2.17
CA THR A 559 26.28 1.72 -1.75
C THR A 559 27.30 2.76 -1.28
N ILE A 560 27.31 3.93 -1.92
CA ILE A 560 28.22 5.05 -1.62
C ILE A 560 27.87 5.63 -0.24
N MET A 561 26.58 5.93 -0.02
CA MET A 561 26.07 6.43 1.26
C MET A 561 26.24 5.42 2.40
N GLN A 562 26.12 4.12 2.10
CA GLN A 562 26.35 3.06 3.09
C GLN A 562 27.81 3.03 3.56
N SER A 563 28.78 3.20 2.66
CA SER A 563 30.21 3.27 3.02
C SER A 563 30.49 4.48 3.92
N ALA A 564 29.96 5.64 3.56
CA ALA A 564 30.04 6.86 4.37
C ALA A 564 29.46 6.67 5.78
N PHE A 565 28.32 5.98 5.90
CA PHE A 565 27.73 5.64 7.19
C PHE A 565 28.68 4.80 8.06
N PHE A 566 29.24 3.71 7.54
CA PHE A 566 30.18 2.88 8.31
C PHE A 566 31.42 3.66 8.75
N LYS A 567 31.91 4.58 7.91
CA LYS A 567 33.05 5.43 8.25
C LYS A 567 32.75 6.41 9.38
N LEU A 568 31.58 7.05 9.35
CA LEU A 568 31.23 8.14 10.25
C LEU A 568 30.55 7.69 11.55
N ALA A 569 29.74 6.63 11.51
CA ALA A 569 29.03 6.13 12.68
C ALA A 569 29.94 5.36 13.65
N ASN A 570 31.09 4.85 13.16
CA ASN A 570 32.12 4.17 13.95
C ASN A 570 31.58 3.06 14.87
N ILE A 571 30.63 2.26 14.37
CA ILE A 571 30.01 1.15 15.11
C ILE A 571 30.94 -0.08 15.14
N ILE A 572 31.69 -0.29 14.05
CA ILE A 572 32.71 -1.32 13.88
C ILE A 572 33.94 -0.71 13.21
N ASP A 573 35.08 -1.41 13.27
CA ASP A 573 36.28 -0.96 12.52
C ASP A 573 35.95 -0.81 11.03
N PHE A 574 36.35 0.32 10.46
CA PHE A 574 35.97 0.68 9.10
C PHE A 574 36.57 -0.27 8.05
N LYS A 575 37.77 -0.81 8.27
CA LYS A 575 38.41 -1.74 7.33
C LYS A 575 37.65 -3.06 7.29
N ASP A 576 37.20 -3.53 8.46
CA ASP A 576 36.34 -4.70 8.55
C ASP A 576 34.97 -4.45 7.91
N ALA A 577 34.38 -3.28 8.14
CA ALA A 577 33.14 -2.86 7.47
C ALA A 577 33.27 -2.91 5.94
N GLN A 578 34.34 -2.34 5.37
CA GLN A 578 34.59 -2.39 3.93
C GLN A 578 34.71 -3.83 3.40
N ASN A 579 35.40 -4.71 4.13
CA ASN A 579 35.53 -6.11 3.76
C ASN A 579 34.16 -6.81 3.75
N TYR A 580 33.35 -6.62 4.79
CA TYR A 580 32.01 -7.22 4.86
C TYR A 580 31.07 -6.65 3.79
N MET A 581 31.13 -5.34 3.51
CA MET A 581 30.37 -4.73 2.42
C MET A 581 30.72 -5.35 1.06
N LYS A 582 32.03 -5.57 0.77
CA LYS A 582 32.48 -6.21 -0.47
C LYS A 582 32.03 -7.67 -0.55
N GLU A 583 32.13 -8.43 0.55
CA GLU A 583 31.62 -9.81 0.64
C GLU A 583 30.12 -9.87 0.28
N TYR A 584 29.32 -9.00 0.89
CA TYR A 584 27.88 -8.92 0.64
C TYR A 584 27.52 -8.41 -0.76
N ALA A 585 28.26 -7.43 -1.29
CA ALA A 585 28.07 -6.94 -2.66
C ALA A 585 28.32 -8.06 -3.67
N LYS A 586 29.36 -8.87 -3.49
CA LYS A 586 29.62 -10.06 -4.33
C LYS A 586 28.48 -11.06 -4.23
N LYS A 587 28.04 -11.41 -3.02
CA LYS A 587 26.93 -12.35 -2.80
C LYS A 587 25.63 -11.87 -3.47
N THR A 588 25.34 -10.57 -3.39
CA THR A 588 24.10 -9.96 -3.89
C THR A 588 24.12 -9.80 -5.41
N TYR A 589 25.26 -9.38 -5.98
CA TYR A 589 25.35 -8.95 -7.38
C TYR A 589 26.07 -9.92 -8.30
N ALA A 590 26.64 -11.04 -7.82
CA ALA A 590 27.26 -12.05 -8.68
C ALA A 590 26.35 -12.52 -9.82
N LYS A 591 25.04 -12.68 -9.54
CA LYS A 591 24.03 -13.06 -10.56
C LYS A 591 23.79 -12.01 -11.66
N LYS A 592 24.28 -10.79 -11.47
CA LYS A 592 24.18 -9.66 -12.41
C LYS A 592 25.45 -9.48 -13.26
N GLY A 593 26.52 -10.20 -12.98
CA GLY A 593 27.80 -10.17 -13.71
C GLY A 593 28.90 -9.35 -13.01
N ASP A 594 30.16 -9.71 -13.28
CA ASP A 594 31.34 -9.19 -12.57
C ASP A 594 31.49 -7.67 -12.67
N LYS A 595 31.15 -7.07 -13.82
CA LYS A 595 31.17 -5.61 -14.02
C LYS A 595 30.33 -4.87 -12.97
N ILE A 596 29.14 -5.38 -12.63
CA ILE A 596 28.28 -4.75 -11.60
C ILE A 596 28.89 -4.92 -10.21
N VAL A 597 29.56 -6.04 -9.93
CA VAL A 597 30.27 -6.26 -8.66
C VAL A 597 31.42 -5.26 -8.52
N GLU A 598 32.25 -5.10 -9.55
CA GLU A 598 33.37 -4.15 -9.56
C GLU A 598 32.92 -2.70 -9.37
N MET A 599 31.83 -2.29 -10.05
CA MET A 599 31.25 -0.97 -9.86
C MET A 599 30.80 -0.73 -8.40
N ASN A 600 30.25 -1.75 -7.75
CA ASN A 600 29.90 -1.65 -6.33
C ASN A 600 31.14 -1.61 -5.42
N TYR A 601 32.22 -2.31 -5.77
CA TYR A 601 33.48 -2.21 -5.03
C TYR A 601 34.06 -0.80 -5.11
N ALA A 602 34.09 -0.21 -6.31
CA ALA A 602 34.52 1.18 -6.49
C ALA A 602 33.64 2.17 -5.70
N ALA A 603 32.32 1.94 -5.63
CA ALA A 603 31.41 2.74 -4.82
C ALA A 603 31.68 2.64 -3.31
N ILE A 604 32.06 1.45 -2.81
CA ILE A 604 32.44 1.24 -1.40
C ILE A 604 33.72 2.01 -1.10
N ASP A 605 34.73 1.90 -1.95
CA ASP A 605 36.03 2.54 -1.72
C ASP A 605 35.91 4.08 -1.79
N GLN A 606 35.29 4.61 -2.84
CA GLN A 606 35.17 6.06 -3.03
C GLN A 606 34.20 6.72 -2.06
N GLY A 607 33.17 6.01 -1.57
CA GLY A 607 32.16 6.59 -0.68
C GLY A 607 32.70 7.08 0.66
N ALA A 608 33.79 6.49 1.15
CA ALA A 608 34.45 6.94 2.37
C ALA A 608 35.54 8.00 2.12
N ASP A 609 36.24 7.91 0.99
CA ASP A 609 37.37 8.80 0.67
C ASP A 609 36.93 10.21 0.20
N LYS A 610 35.69 10.35 -0.26
CA LYS A 610 35.15 11.59 -0.84
C LYS A 610 34.27 12.40 0.12
N LEU A 611 34.28 12.06 1.41
CA LEU A 611 33.60 12.83 2.45
C LEU A 611 34.26 14.18 2.65
N VAL A 612 33.44 15.24 2.72
CA VAL A 612 33.91 16.61 3.01
C VAL A 612 33.30 17.06 4.33
N GLU A 613 34.14 17.41 5.30
CA GLU A 613 33.71 18.00 6.56
C GLU A 613 33.41 19.50 6.36
N ILE A 614 32.25 19.96 6.82
CA ILE A 614 31.91 21.38 6.90
C ILE A 614 32.06 21.81 8.36
N LYS A 615 32.95 22.78 8.61
CA LYS A 615 33.10 23.36 9.94
C LYS A 615 31.86 24.18 10.30
N VAL A 616 31.13 23.73 11.31
CA VAL A 616 29.94 24.42 11.83
C VAL A 616 30.39 25.69 12.56
N ASP A 617 29.96 26.87 12.08
CA ASP A 617 30.27 28.15 12.72
C ASP A 617 29.42 28.33 13.98
N PRO A 618 30.02 28.50 15.18
CA PRO A 618 29.28 28.76 16.42
C PRO A 618 28.33 29.97 16.34
N LYS A 619 28.61 30.95 15.46
CA LYS A 619 27.74 32.11 15.25
C LYS A 619 26.38 31.72 14.68
N TRP A 620 26.28 30.57 13.99
CA TRP A 620 25.00 30.10 13.44
C TRP A 620 23.93 29.87 14.51
N ALA A 621 24.33 29.57 15.75
CA ALA A 621 23.41 29.37 16.87
C ALA A 621 22.50 30.58 17.15
N LYS A 622 22.87 31.77 16.65
CA LYS A 622 22.12 33.03 16.80
C LYS A 622 21.42 33.49 15.51
N LEU A 623 21.48 32.70 14.43
CA LEU A 623 20.75 33.02 13.22
C LEU A 623 19.25 33.03 13.51
N LYS A 624 18.56 34.03 12.96
CA LYS A 624 17.11 34.03 12.92
C LYS A 624 16.66 33.09 11.82
N ASP A 625 15.52 32.45 12.03
CA ASP A 625 14.87 31.70 10.96
C ASP A 625 14.64 32.65 9.79
N GLU A 626 14.89 32.15 8.58
CA GLU A 626 14.66 32.94 7.38
C GLU A 626 13.18 33.29 7.32
N VAL A 627 12.88 34.53 6.93
CA VAL A 627 11.52 34.87 6.50
C VAL A 627 11.32 34.10 5.21
N ILE A 628 10.62 32.97 5.29
CA ILE A 628 10.28 32.14 4.12
C ILE A 628 9.63 33.10 3.12
N SER A 629 10.20 33.22 1.92
CA SER A 629 9.60 34.02 0.85
C SER A 629 8.16 33.55 0.64
N GLU A 630 7.23 34.47 0.38
CA GLU A 630 5.79 34.20 0.23
C GLU A 630 5.53 32.84 -0.42
N ASN A 631 4.84 31.94 0.31
CA ASN A 631 4.51 30.63 -0.22
C ASN A 631 3.66 30.82 -1.48
N LYS A 632 4.20 30.48 -2.65
CA LYS A 632 3.54 30.72 -3.94
C LYS A 632 2.27 29.87 -4.12
N TYR A 633 2.19 28.73 -3.44
CA TYR A 633 1.10 27.76 -3.55
C TYR A 633 0.26 27.75 -2.28
N ILE A 634 -0.45 28.86 -2.01
CA ILE A 634 -1.41 28.96 -0.90
C ILE A 634 -2.75 28.36 -1.34
N GLY A 635 -3.25 27.40 -0.58
CA GLY A 635 -4.58 26.83 -0.73
C GLY A 635 -5.57 27.40 0.28
N ASP A 636 -6.72 26.74 0.42
CA ASP A 636 -7.69 27.04 1.46
C ASP A 636 -7.23 26.52 2.85
N ASP A 637 -8.10 26.71 3.84
CA ASP A 637 -7.86 26.24 5.21
C ASP A 637 -7.57 24.74 5.29
N PHE A 638 -8.18 23.91 4.44
CA PHE A 638 -7.92 22.47 4.42
C PHE A 638 -6.52 22.18 3.90
N ILE A 639 -6.09 22.86 2.83
CA ILE A 639 -4.73 22.73 2.32
C ILE A 639 -3.69 23.18 3.36
N GLU A 640 -3.88 24.36 3.97
CA GLU A 640 -2.89 24.94 4.87
C GLU A 640 -2.83 24.24 6.24
N LYS A 641 -3.98 23.82 6.79
CA LYS A 641 -4.07 23.26 8.14
C LYS A 641 -4.03 21.73 8.19
N VAL A 642 -4.33 21.04 7.09
CA VAL A 642 -4.35 19.57 7.03
C VAL A 642 -3.30 19.03 6.05
N VAL A 643 -3.42 19.37 4.77
CA VAL A 643 -2.61 18.75 3.70
C VAL A 643 -1.13 19.09 3.84
N LYS A 644 -0.77 20.36 4.00
CA LYS A 644 0.63 20.78 4.11
C LYS A 644 1.32 20.23 5.36
N PRO A 645 0.72 20.28 6.57
CA PRO A 645 1.30 19.64 7.75
C PRO A 645 1.52 18.14 7.57
N MET A 646 0.55 17.42 7.00
CA MET A 646 0.69 15.99 6.71
C MET A 646 1.82 15.71 5.72
N ASN A 647 1.90 16.46 4.61
CA ASN A 647 2.99 16.34 3.63
C ASN A 647 4.37 16.71 4.21
N ALA A 648 4.43 17.59 5.21
CA ALA A 648 5.64 17.94 5.94
C ALA A 648 6.00 16.93 7.05
N ALA A 649 5.36 15.76 7.09
CA ALA A 649 5.53 14.73 8.12
C ALA A 649 5.14 15.17 9.54
N ARG A 650 4.26 16.16 9.67
CA ARG A 650 3.74 16.70 10.95
C ARG A 650 2.26 16.33 11.18
N GLY A 651 1.77 15.28 10.52
CA GLY A 651 0.40 14.81 10.69
C GLY A 651 0.10 14.28 12.10
N ASP A 652 1.12 13.88 12.86
CA ASP A 652 0.96 13.44 14.26
C ASP A 652 0.61 14.60 15.22
N ASP A 653 0.93 15.85 14.86
CA ASP A 653 0.68 17.05 15.67
C ASP A 653 -0.74 17.61 15.45
N LEU A 654 -1.46 17.11 14.45
CA LEU A 654 -2.81 17.55 14.14
C LEU A 654 -3.80 17.10 15.22
N PRO A 655 -4.56 18.01 15.86
CA PRO A 655 -5.57 17.65 16.84
C PRO A 655 -6.82 17.06 16.19
N VAL A 656 -7.66 16.37 16.96
CA VAL A 656 -8.93 15.81 16.47
C VAL A 656 -9.83 16.90 15.87
N SER A 657 -9.85 18.11 16.45
CA SER A 657 -10.70 19.22 16.00
C SER A 657 -10.45 19.69 14.56
N VAL A 658 -9.24 19.46 13.99
CA VAL A 658 -8.95 19.86 12.61
C VAL A 658 -9.76 19.04 11.59
N PHE A 659 -10.28 17.88 12.00
CA PHE A 659 -11.07 16.98 11.17
C PHE A 659 -12.58 17.10 11.40
N LEU A 660 -13.07 18.11 12.14
CA LEU A 660 -14.50 18.40 12.24
C LEU A 660 -15.06 18.79 10.86
N GLY A 661 -16.18 18.18 10.46
CA GLY A 661 -16.72 18.25 9.10
C GLY A 661 -16.19 17.17 8.14
N TYR A 662 -15.23 16.36 8.59
CA TYR A 662 -14.65 15.22 7.86
C TYR A 662 -14.81 13.92 8.67
N GLU A 663 -15.88 13.80 9.45
CA GLU A 663 -16.13 12.66 10.35
C GLU A 663 -16.27 11.32 9.59
N ASP A 664 -16.62 11.38 8.31
CA ASP A 664 -16.72 10.23 7.40
C ASP A 664 -15.38 9.82 6.76
N GLY A 665 -14.29 10.55 7.04
CA GLY A 665 -12.97 10.31 6.47
C GLY A 665 -12.77 10.86 5.05
N GLY A 666 -13.72 11.63 4.52
CA GLY A 666 -13.60 12.29 3.21
C GLY A 666 -12.48 13.33 3.16
N PHE A 667 -11.92 13.57 1.97
CA PHE A 667 -10.91 14.60 1.71
C PHE A 667 -11.32 15.45 0.50
N GLU A 668 -10.87 16.71 0.46
CA GLU A 668 -11.10 17.56 -0.70
C GLU A 668 -10.33 17.09 -1.95
N ALA A 669 -10.93 17.31 -3.13
CA ALA A 669 -10.34 16.94 -4.41
C ALA A 669 -9.26 17.94 -4.87
N GLY A 670 -8.22 17.45 -5.55
CA GLY A 670 -7.21 18.27 -6.24
C GLY A 670 -6.06 18.77 -5.36
N THR A 671 -5.82 18.15 -4.20
CA THR A 671 -4.77 18.59 -3.27
C THR A 671 -3.35 18.40 -3.81
N THR A 672 -3.15 17.50 -4.80
CA THR A 672 -1.84 17.26 -5.41
C THR A 672 -1.28 18.47 -6.16
N GLU A 673 -2.15 19.41 -6.57
CA GLU A 673 -1.75 20.66 -7.23
C GLU A 673 -0.75 21.47 -6.36
N TYR A 674 -0.85 21.35 -5.04
CA TYR A 674 -0.07 22.12 -4.08
C TYR A 674 1.22 21.41 -3.61
N GLU A 675 1.47 20.17 -4.04
CA GLU A 675 2.62 19.41 -3.53
C GLU A 675 3.95 19.82 -4.15
N LYS A 676 3.99 20.00 -5.48
CA LYS A 676 5.15 20.53 -6.24
C LYS A 676 6.49 19.91 -5.80
N ARG A 677 6.51 18.58 -5.76
CA ARG A 677 7.49 17.76 -5.02
C ARG A 677 8.95 17.93 -5.46
N GLY A 678 9.21 18.28 -6.72
CA GLY A 678 10.55 18.49 -7.26
C GLY A 678 11.45 17.25 -7.26
N VAL A 679 10.87 16.05 -7.37
CA VAL A 679 11.61 14.77 -7.21
C VAL A 679 12.32 14.28 -8.48
N GLY A 680 12.00 14.86 -9.65
CA GLY A 680 12.68 14.52 -10.91
C GLY A 680 14.09 15.09 -10.96
N VAL A 681 15.11 14.23 -11.00
CA VAL A 681 16.52 14.67 -11.18
C VAL A 681 16.73 15.30 -12.57
N MET A 682 16.12 14.68 -13.58
CA MET A 682 16.10 15.15 -14.96
C MET A 682 14.66 15.37 -15.39
N VAL A 683 14.40 16.43 -16.15
CA VAL A 683 13.08 16.81 -16.68
C VAL A 683 13.14 17.03 -18.19
N PRO A 684 12.05 16.81 -18.93
CA PRO A 684 12.05 16.99 -20.38
C PRO A 684 12.03 18.49 -20.74
N LYS A 685 12.98 18.91 -21.56
CA LYS A 685 13.02 20.21 -22.24
C LYS A 685 12.40 20.09 -23.62
N TRP A 686 11.51 21.01 -23.96
CA TRP A 686 10.91 21.09 -25.29
C TRP A 686 11.84 21.81 -26.27
N ILE A 687 11.96 21.24 -27.48
CA ILE A 687 12.69 21.80 -28.62
C ILE A 687 11.65 22.06 -29.73
N GLU A 688 11.21 23.31 -29.84
CA GLU A 688 10.10 23.70 -30.70
C GLU A 688 10.35 23.44 -32.19
N GLU A 689 11.58 23.61 -32.68
CA GLU A 689 11.92 23.50 -34.11
C GLU A 689 11.69 22.09 -34.65
N ASN A 690 11.85 21.09 -33.77
CA ASN A 690 11.69 19.68 -34.11
C ASN A 690 10.24 19.20 -33.96
N CYS A 691 9.35 20.01 -33.37
CA CYS A 691 8.03 19.56 -32.92
C CYS A 691 7.02 19.43 -34.07
N ILE A 692 6.44 18.23 -34.20
CA ILE A 692 5.39 17.95 -35.19
C ILE A 692 3.95 18.16 -34.66
N GLN A 693 3.79 18.63 -33.42
CA GLN A 693 2.48 18.93 -32.79
C GLN A 693 1.49 17.74 -32.76
N CYS A 694 2.00 16.56 -32.39
CA CYS A 694 1.22 15.32 -32.35
C CYS A 694 0.57 15.00 -30.99
N ASN A 695 0.94 15.73 -29.93
CA ASN A 695 0.50 15.54 -28.54
C ASN A 695 0.78 14.17 -27.89
N GLN A 696 1.50 13.26 -28.56
CA GLN A 696 1.75 11.91 -28.02
C GLN A 696 2.52 11.93 -26.69
N CYS A 697 3.40 12.91 -26.50
CA CYS A 697 4.13 13.10 -25.23
C CYS A 697 3.19 13.33 -24.03
N ALA A 698 2.07 14.03 -24.23
CA ALA A 698 1.05 14.25 -23.22
C ALA A 698 0.15 13.04 -23.00
N PHE A 699 -0.05 12.22 -24.04
CA PHE A 699 -0.80 10.96 -23.93
C PHE A 699 -0.05 9.92 -23.09
N VAL A 700 1.25 9.76 -23.33
CA VAL A 700 2.07 8.74 -22.65
C VAL A 700 2.53 9.17 -21.26
N CYS A 701 2.40 10.46 -20.93
CA CYS A 701 2.85 10.96 -19.64
C CYS A 701 2.01 10.33 -18.51
N PRO A 702 2.65 9.57 -17.61
CA PRO A 702 1.89 8.90 -16.56
C PRO A 702 1.34 9.86 -15.51
N HIS A 703 1.91 11.07 -15.33
CA HIS A 703 1.57 12.00 -14.24
C HIS A 703 0.85 13.28 -14.69
N ALA A 704 0.51 13.38 -15.98
CA ALA A 704 -0.13 14.57 -16.58
C ALA A 704 0.66 15.90 -16.41
N VAL A 705 1.99 15.82 -16.32
CA VAL A 705 2.89 16.98 -16.10
C VAL A 705 3.29 17.71 -17.39
N ILE A 706 3.09 17.08 -18.54
CA ILE A 706 3.35 17.65 -19.86
C ILE A 706 2.03 17.80 -20.62
N ARG A 707 1.72 19.02 -21.05
CA ARG A 707 0.42 19.37 -21.64
C ARG A 707 0.58 20.18 -22.92
N PRO A 708 -0.23 19.92 -23.95
CA PRO A 708 -0.30 20.76 -25.13
C PRO A 708 -1.32 21.90 -24.90
N PHE A 709 -0.97 23.10 -25.31
CA PHE A 709 -1.85 24.26 -25.27
C PHE A 709 -2.06 24.86 -26.65
N LEU A 710 -3.30 25.22 -26.93
CA LEU A 710 -3.69 26.16 -27.97
C LEU A 710 -3.94 27.49 -27.27
N ILE A 711 -3.26 28.54 -27.72
CA ILE A 711 -3.21 29.85 -27.05
C ILE A 711 -3.74 30.90 -28.03
N ASP A 712 -4.78 31.63 -27.64
CA ASP A 712 -5.29 32.75 -28.45
C ASP A 712 -4.48 34.05 -28.25
N GLU A 713 -4.75 35.07 -29.05
CA GLU A 713 -3.99 36.34 -29.01
C GLU A 713 -4.10 37.05 -27.65
N LYS A 714 -5.25 36.95 -26.96
CA LYS A 714 -5.47 37.60 -25.66
C LYS A 714 -4.69 36.88 -24.58
N GLU A 715 -4.78 35.56 -24.55
CA GLU A 715 -4.02 34.69 -23.63
C GLU A 715 -2.52 34.82 -23.85
N LEU A 716 -2.06 34.91 -25.10
CA LEU A 716 -0.66 35.09 -25.43
C LEU A 716 -0.17 36.48 -25.00
N SER A 717 -0.97 37.51 -25.19
CA SER A 717 -0.62 38.87 -24.78
C SER A 717 -0.49 39.01 -23.26
N ALA A 718 -1.29 38.27 -22.49
CA ALA A 718 -1.21 38.24 -21.03
C ALA A 718 -0.11 37.29 -20.49
N ALA A 719 0.47 36.44 -21.35
CA ALA A 719 1.43 35.44 -20.93
C ALA A 719 2.79 36.02 -20.48
N PRO A 720 3.53 35.31 -19.60
CA PRO A 720 4.89 35.68 -19.24
C PRO A 720 5.83 35.63 -20.45
N LYS A 721 6.98 36.34 -20.35
CA LYS A 721 7.95 36.43 -21.44
C LYS A 721 8.42 35.04 -21.92
N GLY A 722 8.63 34.11 -21.00
CA GLY A 722 9.04 32.73 -21.31
C GLY A 722 8.03 32.00 -22.21
N VAL A 723 6.73 32.16 -21.97
CA VAL A 723 5.69 31.61 -22.87
C VAL A 723 5.72 32.33 -24.23
N LYS A 724 5.72 33.67 -24.24
CA LYS A 724 5.68 34.47 -25.50
C LYS A 724 6.85 34.16 -26.44
N SER A 725 8.03 33.91 -25.89
CA SER A 725 9.25 33.67 -26.66
C SER A 725 9.32 32.27 -27.27
N HIS A 726 8.51 31.31 -26.81
CA HIS A 726 8.61 29.91 -27.18
C HIS A 726 7.23 29.32 -27.53
N VAL A 727 6.72 29.66 -28.72
CA VAL A 727 5.46 29.16 -29.30
C VAL A 727 5.59 28.88 -30.80
N LEU A 728 4.75 28.00 -31.32
CA LEU A 728 4.62 27.70 -32.75
C LEU A 728 3.25 28.13 -33.29
N ASP A 729 3.10 28.28 -34.60
CA ASP A 729 1.78 28.32 -35.22
C ASP A 729 1.11 26.94 -35.15
N ALA A 730 -0.16 26.89 -34.75
CA ALA A 730 -0.87 25.62 -34.62
C ALA A 730 -1.15 24.97 -35.99
N LYS A 731 -0.83 23.68 -36.12
CA LYS A 731 -1.03 22.87 -37.32
C LYS A 731 -2.37 22.14 -37.26
N GLY A 732 -3.32 22.58 -38.09
CA GLY A 732 -4.65 22.00 -38.29
C GLY A 732 -5.59 23.03 -38.91
N LYS A 733 -6.55 22.61 -39.75
CA LYS A 733 -7.43 23.57 -40.45
C LYS A 733 -8.33 24.32 -39.46
N GLU A 734 -8.74 23.62 -38.41
CA GLU A 734 -9.67 24.03 -37.37
C GLU A 734 -9.02 24.92 -36.29
N ILE A 735 -7.69 24.95 -36.23
CA ILE A 735 -6.93 25.59 -35.14
C ILE A 735 -5.84 26.56 -35.63
N LYS A 736 -5.83 26.90 -36.93
CA LYS A 736 -4.78 27.70 -37.58
C LYS A 736 -4.57 29.10 -37.01
N GLU A 737 -5.56 29.64 -36.29
CA GLU A 737 -5.54 30.97 -35.68
C GLU A 737 -4.90 31.00 -34.29
N PHE A 738 -4.59 29.83 -33.72
CA PHE A 738 -4.00 29.70 -32.39
C PHE A 738 -2.48 29.51 -32.47
N LYS A 739 -1.80 29.88 -31.38
CA LYS A 739 -0.43 29.43 -31.12
C LYS A 739 -0.44 28.11 -30.39
N TYR A 740 0.58 27.31 -30.61
CA TYR A 740 0.78 25.99 -30.03
C TYR A 740 2.02 25.96 -29.15
N LYS A 741 1.91 25.34 -27.97
CA LYS A 741 3.04 25.08 -27.08
C LYS A 741 2.89 23.74 -26.37
N ILE A 742 4.00 23.01 -26.23
CA ILE A 742 4.13 21.95 -25.22
C ILE A 742 4.72 22.58 -23.96
N GLN A 743 4.06 22.40 -22.83
CA GLN A 743 4.54 22.87 -21.54
C GLN A 743 4.71 21.70 -20.57
N VAL A 744 5.82 21.71 -19.84
CA VAL A 744 6.14 20.77 -18.76
C VAL A 744 6.05 21.53 -17.44
N SER A 745 5.50 20.93 -16.39
CA SER A 745 5.71 21.39 -15.01
C SER A 745 6.93 20.64 -14.42
N PRO A 746 8.07 21.31 -14.24
CA PRO A 746 9.28 20.64 -13.74
C PRO A 746 9.11 20.12 -12.31
N LEU A 747 8.39 20.83 -11.43
CA LEU A 747 8.22 20.43 -10.03
C LEU A 747 7.31 19.23 -9.83
N ASP A 748 6.39 18.95 -10.76
CA ASP A 748 5.55 17.75 -10.69
C ASP A 748 6.15 16.58 -11.48
N CYS A 749 7.15 16.83 -12.33
CA CYS A 749 7.77 15.80 -13.16
C CYS A 749 8.60 14.81 -12.33
N THR A 750 8.44 13.52 -12.62
CA THR A 750 9.22 12.46 -11.97
C THR A 750 10.42 11.97 -12.79
N GLY A 751 10.71 12.59 -13.94
CA GLY A 751 11.85 12.24 -14.79
C GLY A 751 11.81 10.83 -15.41
N CYS A 752 10.63 10.30 -15.73
CA CYS A 752 10.51 8.92 -16.26
C CYS A 752 10.94 8.72 -17.72
N GLU A 753 11.26 9.80 -18.44
CA GLU A 753 11.75 9.82 -19.83
C GLU A 753 10.80 9.33 -20.93
N LEU A 754 9.65 8.73 -20.59
CA LEU A 754 8.71 8.17 -21.58
C LEU A 754 8.31 9.15 -22.69
N CYS A 755 8.06 10.41 -22.34
CA CYS A 755 7.71 11.44 -23.31
C CYS A 755 8.82 11.74 -24.33
N ALA A 756 10.09 11.64 -23.92
CA ALA A 756 11.25 11.81 -24.79
C ALA A 756 11.50 10.55 -25.64
N GLN A 757 11.43 9.38 -25.02
CA GLN A 757 11.61 8.10 -25.71
C GLN A 757 10.55 7.91 -26.80
N ASN A 758 9.28 8.12 -26.47
CA ASN A 758 8.16 7.94 -27.39
C ASN A 758 7.93 9.14 -28.34
N CYS A 759 8.79 10.17 -28.31
CA CYS A 759 8.69 11.30 -29.24
C CYS A 759 8.94 10.79 -30.68
N PRO A 760 7.97 10.90 -31.60
CA PRO A 760 8.06 10.31 -32.94
C PRO A 760 8.83 11.18 -33.95
N SER A 761 9.28 12.37 -33.53
CA SER A 761 10.06 13.27 -34.38
C SER A 761 11.42 12.66 -34.72
N LYS A 762 11.87 12.86 -35.97
CA LYS A 762 13.16 12.33 -36.46
C LYS A 762 14.33 12.85 -35.61
N GLU A 763 14.41 14.16 -35.46
CA GLU A 763 15.18 14.82 -34.40
C GLU A 763 14.28 14.94 -33.18
N LYS A 764 14.75 14.58 -31.99
CA LYS A 764 13.92 14.55 -30.80
C LYS A 764 13.45 15.97 -30.44
N SER A 765 12.14 16.14 -30.25
CA SER A 765 11.55 17.41 -29.78
C SER A 765 11.54 17.54 -28.26
N LEU A 766 11.96 16.48 -27.57
CA LEU A 766 12.05 16.42 -26.11
C LEU A 766 13.38 15.76 -25.75
N VAL A 767 14.17 16.43 -24.94
CA VAL A 767 15.44 15.92 -24.41
C VAL A 767 15.47 16.10 -22.89
N MET A 768 16.08 15.16 -22.18
CA MET A 768 16.16 15.23 -20.72
C MET A 768 17.30 16.17 -20.29
N VAL A 769 17.01 17.14 -19.43
CA VAL A 769 17.98 18.09 -18.86
C VAL A 769 17.88 18.11 -17.33
N PRO A 770 18.92 18.56 -16.60
CA PRO A 770 18.84 18.69 -15.14
C PRO A 770 17.69 19.62 -14.73
N LEU A 771 16.97 19.28 -13.65
CA LEU A 771 15.84 20.09 -13.13
C LEU A 771 16.19 21.58 -12.98
N GLY A 772 17.38 21.88 -12.45
CA GLY A 772 17.86 23.25 -12.25
C GLY A 772 17.89 24.08 -13.53
N GLU A 773 18.21 23.49 -14.69
CA GLU A 773 18.28 24.24 -15.96
C GLU A 773 16.91 24.82 -16.35
N GLU A 774 15.83 24.06 -16.15
CA GLU A 774 14.48 24.52 -16.49
C GLU A 774 13.88 25.43 -15.40
N MET A 775 14.27 25.20 -14.13
CA MET A 775 13.91 26.10 -13.04
C MET A 775 14.51 27.50 -13.23
N ASP A 776 15.79 27.60 -13.62
CA ASP A 776 16.46 28.88 -13.87
C ASP A 776 15.85 29.67 -15.04
N LYS A 777 15.17 28.99 -15.97
CA LYS A 777 14.43 29.61 -17.09
C LYS A 777 13.02 30.03 -16.74
N GLY A 778 12.54 29.72 -15.52
CA GLY A 778 11.18 30.00 -15.09
C GLY A 778 10.13 29.11 -15.76
N GLU A 779 10.47 27.87 -16.12
CA GLU A 779 9.51 26.97 -16.77
C GLU A 779 8.37 26.52 -15.84
N GLN A 780 8.58 26.52 -14.52
CA GLN A 780 7.50 26.29 -13.59
C GLN A 780 6.50 27.45 -13.59
N GLU A 781 6.95 28.71 -13.65
CA GLU A 781 6.10 29.89 -13.79
C GLU A 781 5.30 29.84 -15.09
N ASN A 782 5.94 29.41 -16.18
CA ASN A 782 5.26 29.21 -17.47
C ASN A 782 4.18 28.12 -17.35
N ALA A 783 4.47 27.01 -16.65
CA ALA A 783 3.51 25.96 -16.37
C ALA A 783 2.33 26.43 -15.51
N ASP A 784 2.59 27.17 -14.43
CA ASP A 784 1.56 27.73 -13.55
C ASP A 784 0.60 28.61 -14.35
N TYR A 785 1.12 29.49 -15.21
CA TYR A 785 0.30 30.35 -16.08
C TYR A 785 -0.53 29.53 -17.06
N LEU A 786 0.09 28.60 -17.80
CA LEU A 786 -0.62 27.84 -18.82
C LEU A 786 -1.68 26.90 -18.22
N PHE A 787 -1.39 26.26 -17.09
CA PHE A 787 -2.31 25.30 -16.49
C PHE A 787 -3.51 25.98 -15.82
N LYS A 788 -3.36 27.23 -15.35
CA LYS A 788 -4.40 27.96 -14.61
C LYS A 788 -5.11 29.04 -15.43
N ASN A 789 -4.38 29.79 -16.24
CA ASN A 789 -4.87 31.01 -16.89
C ASN A 789 -5.20 30.83 -18.38
N VAL A 790 -4.75 29.75 -19.03
CA VAL A 790 -5.13 29.44 -20.42
C VAL A 790 -6.30 28.47 -20.43
N LYS A 791 -7.32 28.80 -21.24
CA LYS A 791 -8.48 27.94 -21.39
C LYS A 791 -8.09 26.70 -22.21
N TYR A 792 -8.39 25.51 -21.68
CA TYR A 792 -8.34 24.26 -22.43
C TYR A 792 -9.37 24.29 -23.57
N LYS A 793 -8.88 24.23 -24.82
CA LYS A 793 -9.67 24.31 -26.06
C LYS A 793 -9.97 22.90 -26.55
N ASP A 794 -10.90 22.26 -25.89
CA ASP A 794 -11.24 20.84 -26.02
C ASP A 794 -12.46 20.57 -26.91
N ASP A 795 -12.98 21.62 -27.54
CA ASP A 795 -14.14 21.69 -28.43
C ASP A 795 -13.78 21.96 -29.90
N LEU A 796 -12.54 22.38 -30.19
CA LEU A 796 -12.08 22.70 -31.55
C LEU A 796 -11.72 21.48 -32.40
N MET A 797 -11.43 20.35 -31.75
CA MET A 797 -11.08 19.09 -32.42
C MET A 797 -11.82 17.93 -31.75
N SER A 798 -12.18 16.89 -32.52
CA SER A 798 -12.84 15.71 -31.96
C SER A 798 -11.97 15.02 -30.91
N LYS A 799 -12.57 14.80 -29.73
CA LYS A 799 -12.01 14.01 -28.62
C LYS A 799 -11.86 12.52 -28.94
N ASP A 800 -12.38 12.04 -30.08
CA ASP A 800 -12.16 10.68 -30.56
C ASP A 800 -10.79 10.50 -31.24
N SER A 801 -10.05 11.61 -31.42
CA SER A 801 -8.69 11.60 -31.93
C SER A 801 -7.68 11.77 -30.79
N VAL A 802 -6.49 11.16 -30.93
CA VAL A 802 -5.39 11.31 -29.95
C VAL A 802 -5.04 12.78 -29.71
N LYS A 803 -4.96 13.58 -30.78
CA LYS A 803 -4.63 15.00 -30.70
C LYS A 803 -5.74 15.81 -30.03
N GLY A 804 -7.00 15.56 -30.37
CA GLY A 804 -8.15 16.27 -29.78
C GLY A 804 -8.36 15.92 -28.31
N ALA A 805 -8.33 14.63 -27.94
CA ALA A 805 -8.45 14.17 -26.54
C ALA A 805 -7.40 14.81 -25.63
N THR A 806 -6.19 15.03 -26.16
CA THR A 806 -5.07 15.57 -25.39
C THR A 806 -5.09 17.10 -25.24
N PHE A 807 -6.00 17.82 -25.89
CA PHE A 807 -6.28 19.22 -25.59
C PHE A 807 -7.27 19.41 -24.44
N ALA A 808 -8.01 18.36 -24.05
CA ALA A 808 -8.84 18.38 -22.86
C ALA A 808 -8.00 18.43 -21.58
N GLN A 809 -8.52 19.08 -20.54
CA GLN A 809 -7.84 19.12 -19.25
C GLN A 809 -7.76 17.71 -18.63
N PRO A 810 -6.59 17.25 -18.14
CA PRO A 810 -6.53 16.07 -17.28
C PRO A 810 -7.19 16.37 -15.93
N LEU A 811 -8.10 15.51 -15.46
CA LEU A 811 -8.72 15.63 -14.13
C LEU A 811 -8.18 14.60 -13.13
N PHE A 812 -7.07 13.96 -13.49
CA PHE A 812 -6.26 13.08 -12.66
C PHE A 812 -4.79 13.42 -12.90
N GLU A 813 -4.14 14.04 -11.92
CA GLU A 813 -2.81 14.64 -12.10
C GLU A 813 -1.93 14.58 -10.84
N PHE A 814 -0.61 14.53 -11.06
CA PHE A 814 0.44 14.67 -10.03
C PHE A 814 0.39 13.62 -8.89
N HIS A 815 -0.25 12.48 -9.14
CA HIS A 815 -0.39 11.37 -8.19
C HIS A 815 0.92 10.68 -7.79
N GLY A 816 0.88 9.91 -6.70
CA GLY A 816 2.02 9.16 -6.12
C GLY A 816 2.47 7.87 -6.85
N ALA A 817 2.04 7.62 -8.08
CA ALA A 817 2.42 6.44 -8.86
C ALA A 817 3.92 6.43 -9.25
N CYS A 818 4.46 5.25 -9.56
CA CYS A 818 5.86 5.08 -9.99
C CYS A 818 6.21 5.92 -11.24
N PRO A 819 7.45 6.44 -11.35
CA PRO A 819 7.96 7.00 -12.61
C PRO A 819 7.82 5.99 -13.75
N GLY A 820 7.02 6.32 -14.76
CA GLY A 820 6.79 5.43 -15.91
C GLY A 820 5.67 4.40 -15.71
N CYS A 821 4.77 4.59 -14.73
CA CYS A 821 3.65 3.68 -14.47
C CYS A 821 2.77 3.46 -15.72
N GLY A 822 2.49 2.19 -16.05
CA GLY A 822 1.66 1.82 -17.19
C GLY A 822 0.15 1.93 -16.98
N GLU A 823 -0.32 2.09 -15.74
CA GLU A 823 -1.75 2.14 -15.40
C GLU A 823 -2.36 3.55 -15.63
N THR A 824 -1.67 4.57 -15.14
CA THR A 824 -2.16 5.96 -15.02
C THR A 824 -2.45 6.70 -16.33
N PRO A 825 -1.79 6.41 -17.49
CA PRO A 825 -2.18 7.00 -18.76
C PRO A 825 -3.63 6.66 -19.16
N TYR A 826 -4.13 5.47 -18.81
CA TYR A 826 -5.51 5.08 -19.13
C TYR A 826 -6.52 5.86 -18.28
N ILE A 827 -6.29 5.99 -16.97
CA ILE A 827 -7.14 6.79 -16.08
C ILE A 827 -7.12 8.27 -16.51
N THR A 828 -5.95 8.81 -16.81
CA THR A 828 -5.79 10.18 -17.31
C THR A 828 -6.60 10.40 -18.61
N LEU A 829 -6.62 9.42 -19.52
CA LEU A 829 -7.42 9.51 -20.73
C LEU A 829 -8.93 9.47 -20.42
N VAL A 830 -9.39 8.53 -19.60
CA VAL A 830 -10.82 8.42 -19.24
C VAL A 830 -11.31 9.73 -18.61
N THR A 831 -10.52 10.33 -17.71
CA THR A 831 -10.89 11.61 -17.08
C THR A 831 -10.89 12.80 -18.04
N ARG A 832 -10.05 12.81 -19.08
CA ARG A 832 -10.09 13.82 -20.15
C ARG A 832 -11.37 13.72 -21.00
N LEU A 833 -11.89 12.52 -21.17
CA LEU A 833 -13.10 12.27 -21.97
C LEU A 833 -14.38 12.54 -21.16
N PHE A 834 -14.46 12.05 -19.92
CA PHE A 834 -15.72 11.99 -19.17
C PHE A 834 -15.68 12.58 -17.76
N GLY A 835 -14.51 13.06 -17.32
CA GLY A 835 -14.27 13.34 -15.90
C GLY A 835 -15.18 14.40 -15.25
N GLU A 836 -15.78 15.30 -16.01
CA GLU A 836 -16.75 16.28 -15.49
C GLU A 836 -18.09 15.67 -15.05
N HIS A 837 -18.37 14.41 -15.43
CA HIS A 837 -19.61 13.69 -15.14
C HIS A 837 -19.36 12.32 -14.46
N MET A 838 -18.11 12.04 -14.11
CA MET A 838 -17.65 10.71 -13.73
C MET A 838 -17.81 10.43 -12.23
N MET A 839 -18.30 9.23 -11.92
CA MET A 839 -18.25 8.63 -10.59
C MET A 839 -17.37 7.38 -10.65
N VAL A 840 -16.47 7.22 -9.68
CA VAL A 840 -15.48 6.13 -9.65
C VAL A 840 -15.63 5.30 -8.39
N ALA A 841 -15.92 4.01 -8.59
CA ALA A 841 -15.68 2.95 -7.63
C ALA A 841 -14.31 2.33 -7.92
N ASN A 842 -13.36 2.47 -7.00
CA ASN A 842 -12.00 1.99 -7.19
C ASN A 842 -11.68 0.83 -6.24
N ALA A 843 -11.26 -0.31 -6.79
CA ALA A 843 -10.83 -1.46 -6.00
C ALA A 843 -9.54 -1.15 -5.25
N THR A 844 -9.35 -1.77 -4.09
CA THR A 844 -8.06 -1.68 -3.39
C THR A 844 -6.93 -2.27 -4.23
N GLY A 845 -5.85 -1.51 -4.43
CA GLY A 845 -4.74 -1.89 -5.29
C GLY A 845 -3.85 -0.69 -5.62
N CYS A 846 -2.97 -0.79 -6.62
CA CYS A 846 -2.17 0.36 -7.05
C CYS A 846 -3.03 1.60 -7.32
N SER A 847 -4.14 1.40 -8.03
CA SER A 847 -5.07 2.46 -8.42
C SER A 847 -5.71 3.20 -7.26
N SER A 848 -5.98 2.54 -6.13
CA SER A 848 -6.44 3.24 -4.93
C SER A 848 -5.31 3.92 -4.18
N ILE A 849 -4.10 3.33 -4.13
CA ILE A 849 -2.96 3.92 -3.44
C ILE A 849 -2.54 5.24 -4.10
N TYR A 850 -2.26 5.24 -5.40
CA TYR A 850 -1.92 6.51 -6.05
C TYR A 850 -3.14 7.39 -6.30
N GLY A 851 -4.37 6.84 -6.21
CA GLY A 851 -5.63 7.54 -6.48
C GLY A 851 -6.27 8.24 -5.28
N GLY A 852 -5.91 7.86 -4.05
CA GLY A 852 -6.52 8.40 -2.83
C GLY A 852 -5.76 8.11 -1.54
N SER A 853 -4.42 8.22 -1.53
CA SER A 853 -3.64 8.15 -0.28
C SER A 853 -3.57 9.51 0.40
N ALA A 854 -4.22 9.65 1.55
CA ALA A 854 -4.25 10.91 2.30
C ALA A 854 -2.84 11.43 2.63
N PRO A 855 -2.55 12.73 2.43
CA PRO A 855 -3.47 13.81 2.04
C PRO A 855 -3.52 14.10 0.52
N SER A 856 -2.96 13.21 -0.30
CA SER A 856 -2.69 13.41 -1.74
C SER A 856 -3.85 12.95 -2.62
N MET A 857 -4.72 13.88 -3.03
CA MET A 857 -5.95 13.63 -3.80
C MET A 857 -5.78 14.12 -5.25
N PRO A 858 -5.41 13.23 -6.19
CA PRO A 858 -5.05 13.60 -7.57
C PRO A 858 -6.24 13.87 -8.49
N TYR A 859 -7.44 13.42 -8.13
CA TYR A 859 -8.65 13.75 -8.85
C TYR A 859 -9.04 15.19 -8.54
N ARG A 860 -9.30 16.01 -9.56
CA ARG A 860 -9.57 17.44 -9.40
C ARG A 860 -10.81 17.93 -10.15
N LYS A 861 -11.29 19.11 -9.76
CA LYS A 861 -12.36 19.84 -10.46
C LYS A 861 -11.83 20.50 -11.73
N SER A 862 -12.59 20.47 -12.81
CA SER A 862 -12.33 21.18 -14.06
C SER A 862 -12.27 22.69 -13.85
N ASN A 863 -11.31 23.34 -14.50
CA ASN A 863 -11.18 24.81 -14.49
C ASN A 863 -12.36 25.48 -15.22
N LYS A 864 -13.05 24.74 -16.10
CA LYS A 864 -14.11 25.25 -16.96
C LYS A 864 -15.41 25.49 -16.20
N ASN A 865 -15.80 24.57 -15.33
CA ASN A 865 -17.13 24.56 -14.69
C ASN A 865 -17.12 24.15 -13.21
N GLY A 866 -15.97 23.77 -12.64
CA GLY A 866 -15.87 23.32 -11.25
C GLY A 866 -16.43 21.92 -10.97
N HIS A 867 -16.88 21.18 -11.99
CA HIS A 867 -17.26 19.77 -11.88
C HIS A 867 -16.03 18.87 -12.00
N GLY A 868 -16.08 17.63 -11.52
CA GLY A 868 -14.96 16.71 -11.61
C GLY A 868 -15.33 15.30 -11.17
N VAL A 869 -14.31 14.46 -11.02
CA VAL A 869 -14.48 13.06 -10.67
C VAL A 869 -14.84 12.93 -9.19
N ALA A 870 -15.97 12.28 -8.90
CA ALA A 870 -16.27 11.79 -7.56
C ALA A 870 -15.67 10.39 -7.40
N TRP A 871 -14.76 10.21 -6.45
CA TRP A 871 -13.99 8.98 -6.29
C TRP A 871 -14.22 8.37 -4.91
N ALA A 872 -14.37 7.05 -4.84
CA ALA A 872 -14.40 6.30 -3.59
C ALA A 872 -13.76 4.91 -3.74
N ASN A 873 -13.20 4.41 -2.63
CA ASN A 873 -12.72 3.04 -2.47
C ASN A 873 -13.50 2.39 -1.32
N SER A 874 -14.19 1.28 -1.59
CA SER A 874 -14.81 0.44 -0.56
C SER A 874 -13.77 -0.56 -0.06
N LEU A 875 -13.74 -1.78 -0.63
CA LEU A 875 -12.78 -2.83 -0.27
C LEU A 875 -12.08 -3.39 -1.52
N PHE A 876 -11.34 -4.49 -1.34
CA PHE A 876 -10.66 -5.16 -2.45
C PHE A 876 -11.62 -6.08 -3.21
N GLU A 877 -12.49 -6.75 -2.47
CA GLU A 877 -13.36 -7.83 -2.92
C GLU A 877 -14.68 -7.37 -3.56
N ASP A 878 -15.16 -6.17 -3.25
CA ASP A 878 -16.56 -5.75 -3.50
C ASP A 878 -16.71 -4.62 -4.53
N ASN A 879 -15.63 -4.24 -5.22
CA ASN A 879 -15.61 -3.00 -5.99
C ASN A 879 -16.64 -2.97 -7.15
N ALA A 880 -16.95 -4.13 -7.73
CA ALA A 880 -17.95 -4.20 -8.80
C ALA A 880 -19.33 -3.85 -8.24
N GLU A 881 -19.69 -4.52 -7.15
CA GLU A 881 -20.96 -4.40 -6.45
C GLU A 881 -21.13 -2.99 -5.89
N PHE A 882 -20.05 -2.41 -5.36
CA PHE A 882 -20.00 -1.03 -4.90
C PHE A 882 -20.33 -0.04 -6.03
N GLY A 883 -19.69 -0.21 -7.19
CA GLY A 883 -19.96 0.62 -8.37
C GLY A 883 -21.37 0.45 -8.92
N MET A 884 -21.90 -0.78 -8.95
CA MET A 884 -23.29 -1.04 -9.33
C MET A 884 -24.28 -0.37 -8.36
N GLY A 885 -24.00 -0.42 -7.05
CA GLY A 885 -24.81 0.27 -6.04
C GLY A 885 -24.89 1.78 -6.26
N MET A 886 -23.80 2.42 -6.69
CA MET A 886 -23.79 3.84 -7.06
C MET A 886 -24.68 4.13 -8.27
N GLU A 887 -24.63 3.29 -9.31
CA GLU A 887 -25.44 3.46 -10.52
C GLU A 887 -26.93 3.28 -10.22
N VAL A 888 -27.30 2.18 -9.57
CA VAL A 888 -28.69 1.87 -9.21
C VAL A 888 -29.29 2.98 -8.35
N ALA A 889 -28.54 3.51 -7.38
CA ALA A 889 -28.99 4.62 -6.56
C ALA A 889 -29.19 5.91 -7.38
N THR A 890 -28.25 6.22 -8.27
CA THR A 890 -28.30 7.40 -9.13
C THR A 890 -29.49 7.37 -10.07
N GLU A 891 -29.73 6.24 -10.76
CA GLU A 891 -30.87 6.07 -11.66
C GLU A 891 -32.20 6.06 -10.90
N THR A 892 -32.25 5.48 -9.70
CA THR A 892 -33.46 5.54 -8.85
C THR A 892 -33.84 6.98 -8.50
N ILE A 893 -32.85 7.82 -8.15
CA ILE A 893 -33.09 9.25 -7.87
C ILE A 893 -33.54 9.99 -9.14
N ARG A 894 -33.01 9.61 -10.31
CA ARG A 894 -33.43 10.17 -11.61
C ARG A 894 -34.85 9.77 -11.99
N HIS A 895 -35.28 8.54 -11.68
CA HIS A 895 -36.69 8.14 -11.80
C HIS A 895 -37.61 8.98 -10.90
N ARG A 896 -37.15 9.32 -9.68
CA ARG A 896 -37.89 10.27 -8.82
C ARG A 896 -37.99 11.66 -9.45
N ILE A 897 -36.93 12.17 -10.07
CA ILE A 897 -36.96 13.44 -10.83
C ILE A 897 -37.99 13.35 -11.97
N GLU A 898 -37.97 12.26 -12.74
CA GLU A 898 -38.93 12.03 -13.83
C GLU A 898 -40.38 12.08 -13.33
N ASN A 899 -40.69 11.40 -12.24
CA ASN A 899 -42.02 11.39 -11.65
C ASN A 899 -42.47 12.80 -11.24
N ILE A 900 -41.61 13.55 -10.54
CA ILE A 900 -41.93 14.93 -10.14
C ILE A 900 -42.19 15.80 -11.38
N MET A 901 -41.36 15.69 -12.41
CA MET A 901 -41.53 16.43 -13.67
C MET A 901 -42.85 16.10 -14.36
N ARG A 902 -43.26 14.81 -14.39
CA ARG A 902 -44.53 14.37 -14.98
C ARG A 902 -45.74 14.87 -14.18
N ASP A 903 -45.71 14.76 -12.86
CA ASP A 903 -46.83 15.09 -11.97
C ASP A 903 -47.09 16.60 -11.82
N THR A 904 -46.12 17.43 -12.22
CA THR A 904 -46.17 18.88 -12.11
C THR A 904 -46.09 19.61 -13.45
N MET A 905 -46.01 18.88 -14.56
CA MET A 905 -45.80 19.44 -15.91
C MET A 905 -46.88 20.47 -16.32
N ASP A 906 -48.12 20.28 -15.86
CA ASP A 906 -49.28 21.14 -16.11
C ASP A 906 -49.39 22.32 -15.13
N LYS A 907 -48.61 22.30 -14.04
CA LYS A 907 -48.63 23.29 -12.95
C LYS A 907 -47.48 24.29 -13.02
N VAL A 908 -46.48 24.05 -13.88
CA VAL A 908 -45.31 24.91 -14.06
C VAL A 908 -45.44 25.84 -15.28
N PRO A 909 -44.76 26.99 -15.29
CA PRO A 909 -44.65 27.84 -16.49
C PRO A 909 -44.22 27.07 -17.74
N ASN A 910 -44.71 27.48 -18.92
CA ASN A 910 -44.42 26.81 -20.20
C ASN A 910 -42.92 26.56 -20.46
N ALA A 911 -42.05 27.49 -20.06
CA ALA A 911 -40.60 27.33 -20.20
C ALA A 911 -40.04 26.15 -19.38
N LEU A 912 -40.57 25.91 -18.17
CA LEU A 912 -40.20 24.76 -17.34
C LEU A 912 -40.80 23.47 -17.91
N ALA A 913 -42.07 23.49 -18.33
CA ALA A 913 -42.72 22.33 -18.92
C ALA A 913 -42.00 21.85 -20.20
N ALA A 914 -41.50 22.77 -21.03
CA ALA A 914 -40.69 22.44 -22.20
C ALA A 914 -39.39 21.72 -21.81
N LEU A 915 -38.62 22.27 -20.86
CA LEU A 915 -37.38 21.64 -20.39
C LEU A 915 -37.62 20.30 -19.67
N TYR A 916 -38.76 20.11 -19.01
CA TYR A 916 -39.13 18.80 -18.45
C TYR A 916 -39.32 17.77 -19.56
N LYS A 917 -40.03 18.12 -20.65
CA LYS A 917 -40.22 17.22 -21.80
C LYS A 917 -38.88 16.88 -22.45
N ASP A 918 -38.04 17.87 -22.69
CA ASP A 918 -36.70 17.66 -23.25
C ASP A 918 -35.85 16.76 -22.33
N TRP A 919 -35.90 16.98 -21.01
CA TRP A 919 -35.15 16.16 -20.07
C TRP A 919 -35.60 14.69 -20.10
N ILE A 920 -36.92 14.46 -20.14
CA ILE A 920 -37.51 13.12 -20.20
C ILE A 920 -37.11 12.40 -21.50
N GLU A 921 -37.15 13.10 -22.64
CA GLU A 921 -36.74 12.57 -23.94
C GLU A 921 -35.25 12.19 -23.95
N PHE A 922 -34.39 13.07 -23.43
CA PHE A 922 -32.94 12.90 -23.47
C PHE A 922 -32.35 12.33 -22.18
N LYS A 923 -33.14 11.70 -21.29
CA LYS A 923 -32.65 11.25 -19.98
C LYS A 923 -31.46 10.29 -20.06
N GLY A 924 -31.29 9.56 -21.17
CA GLY A 924 -30.14 8.69 -21.40
C GLY A 924 -28.87 9.40 -21.88
N ASP A 925 -28.90 10.69 -22.20
CA ASP A 925 -27.78 11.40 -22.82
C ASP A 925 -27.10 12.36 -21.80
N ILE A 926 -25.82 12.11 -21.54
CA ILE A 926 -25.00 12.87 -20.58
C ILE A 926 -24.86 14.34 -21.01
N THR A 927 -24.58 14.59 -22.29
CA THR A 927 -24.34 15.94 -22.80
C THR A 927 -25.63 16.75 -22.82
N LYS A 928 -26.72 16.17 -23.31
CA LYS A 928 -28.03 16.83 -23.37
C LYS A 928 -28.59 17.11 -21.98
N THR A 929 -28.55 16.15 -21.07
CA THR A 929 -29.06 16.35 -19.70
C THR A 929 -28.23 17.37 -18.91
N ALA A 930 -26.93 17.49 -19.18
CA ALA A 930 -26.10 18.58 -18.64
C ALA A 930 -26.52 19.95 -19.16
N GLN A 931 -26.69 20.10 -20.48
CA GLN A 931 -27.18 21.34 -21.09
C GLN A 931 -28.56 21.74 -20.55
N ILE A 932 -29.48 20.77 -20.45
CA ILE A 932 -30.82 20.99 -19.91
C ILE A 932 -30.74 21.41 -18.44
N ARG A 933 -29.90 20.76 -17.63
CA ARG A 933 -29.67 21.14 -16.23
C ARG A 933 -29.25 22.60 -16.10
N ASP A 934 -28.34 23.07 -16.95
CA ASP A 934 -27.81 24.45 -16.89
C ASP A 934 -28.88 25.50 -17.24
N MET A 935 -29.83 25.16 -18.11
CA MET A 935 -31.00 26.01 -18.39
C MET A 935 -32.09 25.87 -17.32
N LEU A 936 -32.29 24.66 -16.80
CA LEU A 936 -33.41 24.31 -15.94
C LEU A 936 -33.24 24.85 -14.51
N VAL A 937 -32.04 24.71 -13.94
CA VAL A 937 -31.79 25.08 -12.52
C VAL A 937 -32.08 26.56 -12.25
N PRO A 938 -31.62 27.54 -13.05
CA PRO A 938 -31.97 28.95 -12.85
C PRO A 938 -33.48 29.22 -12.88
N LEU A 939 -34.22 28.55 -13.77
CA LEU A 939 -35.67 28.69 -13.86
C LEU A 939 -36.37 28.07 -12.64
N LEU A 940 -35.89 26.95 -12.13
CA LEU A 940 -36.39 26.36 -10.89
C LEU A 940 -36.14 27.30 -9.69
N GLU A 941 -34.94 27.90 -9.58
CA GLU A 941 -34.62 28.87 -8.51
C GLU A 941 -35.53 30.11 -8.56
N ALA A 942 -35.93 30.55 -9.76
CA ALA A 942 -36.88 31.66 -9.94
C ALA A 942 -38.34 31.29 -9.59
N ASN A 943 -38.70 29.99 -9.59
CA ASN A 943 -40.07 29.51 -9.42
C ASN A 943 -40.28 28.64 -8.16
N LYS A 944 -39.50 28.88 -7.09
CA LYS A 944 -39.51 28.08 -5.82
C LYS A 944 -40.86 27.88 -5.13
N LYS A 945 -41.87 28.69 -5.47
CA LYS A 945 -43.22 28.61 -4.88
C LYS A 945 -44.15 27.67 -5.63
N VAL A 946 -43.77 27.22 -6.83
CA VAL A 946 -44.56 26.28 -7.63
C VAL A 946 -44.34 24.85 -7.12
N ASP A 947 -45.41 24.05 -7.13
CA ASP A 947 -45.40 22.66 -6.67
C ASP A 947 -44.32 21.83 -7.39
N GLY A 948 -43.62 20.96 -6.65
CA GLY A 948 -42.53 20.10 -7.15
C GLY A 948 -41.19 20.80 -7.41
N VAL A 949 -41.15 22.13 -7.57
CA VAL A 949 -39.90 22.86 -7.88
C VAL A 949 -38.87 22.76 -6.75
N LYS A 950 -39.30 22.85 -5.48
CA LYS A 950 -38.39 22.69 -4.33
C LYS A 950 -37.79 21.29 -4.27
N ASP A 951 -38.58 20.27 -4.57
CA ASP A 951 -38.13 18.89 -4.58
C ASP A 951 -37.09 18.68 -5.70
N LEU A 952 -37.36 19.18 -6.90
CA LEU A 952 -36.37 19.14 -8.00
C LEU A 952 -35.09 19.90 -7.68
N LEU A 953 -35.17 21.07 -7.04
CA LEU A 953 -34.00 21.83 -6.60
C LEU A 953 -33.16 21.05 -5.58
N SER A 954 -33.79 20.29 -4.68
CA SER A 954 -33.07 19.43 -3.74
C SER A 954 -32.30 18.30 -4.43
N LEU A 955 -32.77 17.87 -5.62
CA LEU A 955 -32.18 16.79 -6.42
C LEU A 955 -31.35 17.30 -7.61
N LYS A 956 -31.05 18.59 -7.69
CA LYS A 956 -30.43 19.22 -8.89
C LYS A 956 -29.10 18.62 -9.34
N LYS A 957 -28.37 17.96 -8.43
CA LYS A 957 -27.11 17.25 -8.74
C LYS A 957 -27.34 16.03 -9.65
N TYR A 958 -28.53 15.44 -9.64
CA TYR A 958 -28.90 14.22 -10.36
C TYR A 958 -29.60 14.49 -11.70
N ILE A 959 -29.94 15.74 -12.04
CA ILE A 959 -30.57 16.09 -13.32
C ILE A 959 -29.66 15.69 -14.50
N SER A 960 -28.38 16.03 -14.44
CA SER A 960 -27.40 15.54 -15.43
C SER A 960 -27.10 14.06 -15.20
N ARG A 961 -27.06 13.26 -16.27
CA ARG A 961 -26.66 11.85 -16.21
C ARG A 961 -25.20 11.73 -15.78
N LYS A 962 -24.87 10.66 -15.05
CA LYS A 962 -23.52 10.36 -14.57
C LYS A 962 -22.90 9.24 -15.41
N SER A 963 -21.58 9.20 -15.40
CA SER A 963 -20.77 8.16 -16.03
C SER A 963 -20.16 7.30 -14.92
N GLN A 964 -20.70 6.11 -14.68
CA GLN A 964 -20.23 5.22 -13.61
C GLN A 964 -19.06 4.36 -14.11
N TRP A 965 -17.92 4.51 -13.44
CA TRP A 965 -16.69 3.76 -13.72
C TRP A 965 -16.24 2.92 -12.54
N ILE A 966 -15.84 1.69 -12.83
CA ILE A 966 -15.37 0.69 -11.87
C ILE A 966 -13.92 0.37 -12.24
N ILE A 967 -12.96 0.88 -11.47
CA ILE A 967 -11.54 0.81 -11.80
C ILE A 967 -10.82 -0.15 -10.83
N GLY A 968 -10.03 -1.07 -11.35
CA GLY A 968 -9.22 -1.95 -10.52
C GLY A 968 -8.13 -2.69 -11.27
N GLY A 969 -7.18 -3.26 -10.52
CA GLY A 969 -6.10 -4.07 -11.10
C GLY A 969 -6.54 -5.50 -11.41
N ASP A 970 -5.64 -6.28 -12.01
CA ASP A 970 -5.92 -7.66 -12.37
C ASP A 970 -6.20 -8.57 -11.17
N GLY A 971 -5.57 -8.32 -10.01
CA GLY A 971 -5.84 -9.13 -8.81
C GLY A 971 -7.27 -9.03 -8.29
N TRP A 972 -7.92 -7.88 -8.45
CA TRP A 972 -9.34 -7.75 -8.17
C TRP A 972 -10.17 -8.51 -9.21
N ALA A 973 -10.00 -8.15 -10.49
CA ALA A 973 -10.90 -8.61 -11.55
C ALA A 973 -10.77 -10.10 -11.89
N TYR A 974 -9.59 -10.69 -11.74
CA TYR A 974 -9.35 -12.09 -12.08
C TYR A 974 -9.51 -13.04 -10.89
N ASP A 975 -9.31 -12.53 -9.67
CA ASP A 975 -9.26 -13.30 -8.43
C ASP A 975 -10.36 -12.92 -7.44
N ILE A 976 -10.07 -12.01 -6.49
CA ILE A 976 -10.89 -11.84 -5.29
C ILE A 976 -12.28 -11.25 -5.58
N GLY A 977 -12.37 -10.28 -6.48
CA GLY A 977 -13.63 -9.64 -6.86
C GLY A 977 -14.25 -10.20 -8.13
N TYR A 978 -13.72 -11.32 -8.66
CA TYR A 978 -14.23 -11.86 -9.92
C TYR A 978 -15.71 -12.30 -9.83
N GLY A 979 -16.13 -12.88 -8.71
CA GLY A 979 -17.53 -13.29 -8.54
C GLY A 979 -18.49 -12.10 -8.58
N GLY A 980 -18.13 -11.01 -7.92
CA GLY A 980 -18.85 -9.74 -7.98
C GLY A 980 -18.83 -9.12 -9.38
N LEU A 981 -17.66 -9.07 -10.01
CA LEU A 981 -17.50 -8.54 -11.37
C LEU A 981 -18.36 -9.30 -12.39
N ASP A 982 -18.34 -10.64 -12.34
CA ASP A 982 -19.17 -11.48 -13.21
C ASP A 982 -20.66 -11.18 -13.02
N HIS A 983 -21.13 -11.10 -11.77
CA HIS A 983 -22.52 -10.77 -11.46
C HIS A 983 -22.94 -9.38 -11.97
N VAL A 984 -22.10 -8.37 -11.74
CA VAL A 984 -22.38 -6.99 -12.13
C VAL A 984 -22.39 -6.85 -13.65
N LEU A 985 -21.44 -7.47 -14.35
CA LEU A 985 -21.46 -7.46 -15.82
C LEU A 985 -22.66 -8.24 -16.39
N ALA A 986 -23.12 -9.28 -15.71
CA ALA A 986 -24.31 -10.03 -16.12
C ALA A 986 -25.64 -9.29 -15.87
N SER A 987 -25.65 -8.28 -14.98
CA SER A 987 -26.87 -7.57 -14.58
C SER A 987 -27.53 -6.76 -15.71
N GLY A 988 -26.76 -6.32 -16.70
CA GLY A 988 -27.23 -5.40 -17.75
C GLY A 988 -27.21 -3.92 -17.37
N GLU A 989 -26.82 -3.58 -16.14
CA GLU A 989 -26.69 -2.18 -15.69
C GLU A 989 -25.62 -1.42 -16.50
N ASN A 990 -25.83 -0.12 -16.69
CA ASN A 990 -24.93 0.71 -17.48
C ASN A 990 -23.72 1.16 -16.65
N VAL A 991 -22.72 0.28 -16.55
CA VAL A 991 -21.46 0.51 -15.84
C VAL A 991 -20.25 0.25 -16.73
N ASN A 992 -19.19 1.03 -16.54
CA ASN A 992 -17.94 0.90 -17.28
C ASN A 992 -16.83 0.36 -16.39
N VAL A 993 -16.35 -0.85 -16.66
CA VAL A 993 -15.25 -1.48 -15.92
C VAL A 993 -13.93 -1.26 -16.66
N LEU A 994 -12.93 -0.71 -15.95
CA LEU A 994 -11.55 -0.60 -16.42
C LEU A 994 -10.63 -1.49 -15.58
N VAL A 995 -10.14 -2.56 -16.19
CA VAL A 995 -9.15 -3.47 -15.61
C VAL A 995 -7.75 -3.07 -16.06
N LEU A 996 -6.94 -2.65 -15.11
CA LEU A 996 -5.53 -2.26 -15.30
C LEU A 996 -4.67 -3.52 -15.13
N ASP A 997 -4.48 -4.26 -16.22
CA ASP A 997 -3.88 -5.59 -16.18
C ASP A 997 -2.35 -5.51 -16.17
N THR A 998 -1.79 -5.70 -14.98
CA THR A 998 -0.35 -5.76 -14.75
C THR A 998 0.18 -7.19 -14.70
N GLU A 999 -0.67 -8.20 -14.88
CA GLU A 999 -0.29 -9.61 -14.79
C GLU A 999 0.31 -10.07 -13.45
N VAL A 1000 0.20 -9.28 -12.38
CA VAL A 1000 0.67 -9.57 -11.00
C VAL A 1000 -0.05 -8.67 -9.98
N TYR A 1001 -0.01 -9.02 -8.69
CA TYR A 1001 -0.47 -8.11 -7.64
C TYR A 1001 0.58 -7.03 -7.35
N SER A 1002 0.57 -5.99 -8.18
CA SER A 1002 1.59 -4.95 -8.21
C SER A 1002 1.76 -4.16 -6.91
N ASN A 1003 0.70 -4.00 -6.11
CA ASN A 1003 0.75 -3.20 -4.88
C ASN A 1003 1.47 -3.91 -3.73
N THR A 1004 1.16 -5.18 -3.54
CA THR A 1004 1.55 -5.97 -2.37
C THR A 1004 2.92 -6.65 -2.50
N GLY A 1005 3.65 -6.43 -3.60
CA GLY A 1005 5.00 -6.96 -3.80
C GLY A 1005 5.22 -7.73 -5.11
N GLY A 1006 4.20 -7.88 -5.95
CA GLY A 1006 4.30 -8.62 -7.21
C GLY A 1006 4.04 -10.11 -7.03
N GLN A 1007 2.97 -10.46 -6.32
CA GLN A 1007 2.46 -11.84 -6.24
C GLN A 1007 1.83 -12.28 -7.55
N SER A 1008 1.77 -13.61 -7.75
CA SER A 1008 1.04 -14.21 -8.86
C SER A 1008 -0.44 -13.81 -8.83
N SER A 1009 -1.07 -13.84 -10.00
CA SER A 1009 -2.52 -13.71 -10.15
C SER A 1009 -3.01 -14.74 -11.16
N LYS A 1010 -4.33 -14.97 -11.26
CA LYS A 1010 -4.86 -15.74 -12.40
C LYS A 1010 -4.61 -15.05 -13.75
N SER A 1011 -4.22 -13.78 -13.73
CA SER A 1011 -3.87 -13.00 -14.90
C SER A 1011 -2.38 -13.17 -15.29
N SER A 1012 -1.50 -13.63 -14.39
CA SER A 1012 -0.12 -14.02 -14.68
C SER A 1012 -0.03 -15.16 -15.71
N ARG A 1013 1.12 -15.32 -16.38
CA ARG A 1013 1.28 -16.26 -17.51
C ARG A 1013 2.24 -17.40 -17.22
N SER A 1014 2.12 -18.48 -17.99
CA SER A 1014 3.01 -19.64 -17.89
C SER A 1014 4.49 -19.21 -17.97
N GLY A 1015 5.33 -19.66 -17.05
CA GLY A 1015 6.75 -19.31 -16.96
C GLY A 1015 7.07 -17.96 -16.31
N SER A 1016 6.09 -17.14 -15.93
CA SER A 1016 6.37 -15.91 -15.18
C SER A 1016 6.71 -16.24 -13.72
N VAL A 1017 7.81 -15.67 -13.23
CA VAL A 1017 8.24 -15.71 -11.84
C VAL A 1017 7.66 -14.51 -11.11
N ALA A 1018 6.99 -14.80 -10.00
CA ALA A 1018 6.36 -13.87 -9.08
C ALA A 1018 6.42 -14.50 -7.67
N GLN A 1019 6.08 -13.75 -6.62
CA GLN A 1019 5.87 -14.38 -5.30
C GLN A 1019 4.77 -15.46 -5.42
N PHE A 1020 4.96 -16.60 -4.75
CA PHE A 1020 4.14 -17.84 -4.82
C PHE A 1020 4.25 -18.65 -6.12
N THR A 1021 4.98 -18.16 -7.12
CA THR A 1021 5.36 -18.92 -8.32
C THR A 1021 6.85 -18.76 -8.59
N SER A 1022 7.67 -18.99 -7.55
CA SER A 1022 9.13 -18.83 -7.58
C SER A 1022 9.83 -19.73 -8.61
N SER A 1023 9.24 -20.89 -8.94
CA SER A 1023 9.69 -21.79 -10.02
C SER A 1023 9.07 -21.49 -11.40
N GLY A 1024 8.37 -20.37 -11.55
CA GLY A 1024 7.58 -20.06 -12.74
C GLY A 1024 6.16 -20.61 -12.64
N LYS A 1025 5.16 -19.82 -13.05
CA LYS A 1025 3.75 -20.23 -13.05
C LYS A 1025 3.54 -21.37 -14.07
N ALA A 1026 2.90 -22.45 -13.65
CA ALA A 1026 2.68 -23.62 -14.51
C ALA A 1026 1.45 -23.48 -15.44
N VAL A 1027 0.47 -22.67 -15.04
CA VAL A 1027 -0.84 -22.60 -15.70
C VAL A 1027 -1.00 -21.34 -16.55
N GLN A 1028 -1.77 -21.47 -17.64
CA GLN A 1028 -2.10 -20.37 -18.55
C GLN A 1028 -2.81 -19.20 -17.85
N LYS A 1029 -2.81 -18.04 -18.51
CA LYS A 1029 -3.61 -16.86 -18.10
C LYS A 1029 -5.10 -17.17 -18.23
N LYS A 1030 -5.91 -16.82 -17.22
CA LYS A 1030 -7.38 -16.82 -17.33
C LYS A 1030 -7.82 -15.79 -18.39
N ASP A 1031 -8.69 -16.16 -19.32
CA ASP A 1031 -9.13 -15.26 -20.39
C ASP A 1031 -10.43 -14.53 -20.02
N LEU A 1032 -10.31 -13.48 -19.19
CA LEU A 1032 -11.45 -12.70 -18.71
C LEU A 1032 -12.28 -12.11 -19.86
N GLY A 1033 -11.62 -11.62 -20.91
CA GLY A 1033 -12.29 -11.03 -22.07
C GLY A 1033 -13.14 -12.06 -22.81
N GLN A 1034 -12.60 -13.25 -23.09
CA GLN A 1034 -13.39 -14.33 -23.70
C GLN A 1034 -14.53 -14.82 -22.82
N ILE A 1035 -14.34 -14.91 -21.49
CA ILE A 1035 -15.42 -15.29 -20.58
C ILE A 1035 -16.57 -14.27 -20.65
N ALA A 1036 -16.26 -12.97 -20.56
CA ALA A 1036 -17.28 -11.92 -20.63
C ALA A 1036 -18.03 -11.91 -21.98
N MET A 1037 -17.33 -12.18 -23.09
CA MET A 1037 -17.98 -12.25 -24.42
C MET A 1037 -19.04 -13.37 -24.52
N THR A 1038 -19.03 -14.38 -23.65
CA THR A 1038 -20.01 -15.48 -23.71
C THR A 1038 -21.43 -15.06 -23.37
N TYR A 1039 -21.63 -13.94 -22.67
CA TYR A 1039 -22.96 -13.40 -22.36
C TYR A 1039 -23.66 -12.76 -23.57
N GLY A 1040 -22.90 -12.34 -24.59
CA GLY A 1040 -23.44 -11.74 -25.81
C GLY A 1040 -23.84 -10.26 -25.70
N ASN A 1041 -24.17 -9.77 -24.50
CA ASN A 1041 -24.65 -8.41 -24.25
C ASN A 1041 -23.68 -7.52 -23.46
N ILE A 1042 -22.44 -7.95 -23.24
CA ILE A 1042 -21.39 -7.16 -22.58
C ILE A 1042 -20.46 -6.59 -23.66
N PHE A 1043 -20.21 -5.28 -23.63
CA PHE A 1043 -19.16 -4.69 -24.47
C PHE A 1043 -17.80 -5.08 -23.91
N VAL A 1044 -16.88 -5.62 -24.73
CA VAL A 1044 -15.55 -6.03 -24.26
C VAL A 1044 -14.47 -5.44 -25.15
N ALA A 1045 -13.46 -4.81 -24.56
CA ALA A 1045 -12.27 -4.36 -25.29
C ALA A 1045 -10.99 -4.77 -24.58
N GLN A 1046 -10.05 -5.37 -25.32
CA GLN A 1046 -8.68 -5.59 -24.85
C GLN A 1046 -7.74 -4.64 -25.59
N ILE A 1047 -7.07 -3.76 -24.84
CA ILE A 1047 -6.39 -2.59 -25.38
C ILE A 1047 -4.93 -2.47 -24.92
N ASN A 1048 -4.14 -1.70 -25.67
CA ASN A 1048 -2.75 -1.37 -25.35
C ASN A 1048 -2.37 -0.02 -25.97
N SER A 1049 -2.11 0.98 -25.12
CA SER A 1049 -1.81 2.37 -25.53
C SER A 1049 -0.53 2.52 -26.32
N ASN A 1050 0.48 1.69 -26.06
CA ASN A 1050 1.75 1.75 -26.77
C ASN A 1050 1.69 1.04 -28.14
N ALA A 1051 0.71 0.16 -28.34
CA ALA A 1051 0.46 -0.45 -29.65
C ALA A 1051 -0.38 0.45 -30.57
N SER A 1052 -1.45 1.08 -30.04
CA SER A 1052 -2.26 2.04 -30.81
C SER A 1052 -3.08 2.94 -29.90
N GLN A 1053 -2.61 4.17 -29.72
CA GLN A 1053 -3.34 5.22 -28.98
C GLN A 1053 -4.71 5.52 -29.60
N ALA A 1054 -4.80 5.51 -30.93
CA ALA A 1054 -6.07 5.77 -31.63
C ALA A 1054 -7.11 4.68 -31.37
N ASN A 1055 -6.70 3.40 -31.29
CA ASN A 1055 -7.61 2.31 -30.94
C ASN A 1055 -8.08 2.41 -29.48
N VAL A 1056 -7.19 2.81 -28.57
CA VAL A 1056 -7.54 3.02 -27.15
C VAL A 1056 -8.63 4.09 -27.00
N VAL A 1057 -8.45 5.27 -27.60
CA VAL A 1057 -9.44 6.36 -27.53
C VAL A 1057 -10.80 5.89 -28.06
N LYS A 1058 -10.82 5.23 -29.22
CA LYS A 1058 -12.06 4.72 -29.83
C LYS A 1058 -12.72 3.64 -28.99
N ALA A 1059 -11.96 2.71 -28.42
CA ALA A 1059 -12.51 1.63 -27.60
C ALA A 1059 -13.15 2.16 -26.32
N ILE A 1060 -12.48 3.09 -25.63
CA ILE A 1060 -12.98 3.73 -24.40
C ILE A 1060 -14.24 4.57 -24.70
N ALA A 1061 -14.24 5.34 -25.79
CA ALA A 1061 -15.42 6.10 -26.22
C ALA A 1061 -16.59 5.18 -26.59
N ALA A 1062 -16.32 4.06 -27.27
CA ALA A 1062 -17.35 3.11 -27.64
C ALA A 1062 -17.93 2.35 -26.44
N ALA A 1063 -17.11 2.04 -25.43
CA ALA A 1063 -17.53 1.45 -24.16
C ALA A 1063 -18.48 2.38 -23.39
N GLU A 1064 -18.10 3.65 -23.21
CA GLU A 1064 -18.94 4.64 -22.52
C GLU A 1064 -20.28 4.88 -23.24
N ALA A 1065 -20.25 4.89 -24.58
CA ALA A 1065 -21.44 5.08 -25.39
C ALA A 1065 -22.37 3.85 -25.42
N TYR A 1066 -21.91 2.69 -24.95
CA TYR A 1066 -22.73 1.49 -24.89
C TYR A 1066 -23.77 1.62 -23.77
N ASN A 1067 -25.04 1.34 -24.07
CA ASN A 1067 -26.09 1.38 -23.05
C ASN A 1067 -26.23 0.05 -22.33
N GLY A 1068 -25.24 -0.28 -21.51
CA GLY A 1068 -25.15 -1.54 -20.78
C GLY A 1068 -23.76 -1.75 -20.19
N PRO A 1069 -23.44 -2.97 -19.76
CA PRO A 1069 -22.17 -3.27 -19.09
C PRO A 1069 -21.02 -3.28 -20.08
N SER A 1070 -19.93 -2.60 -19.72
CA SER A 1070 -18.71 -2.49 -20.50
C SER A 1070 -17.50 -2.99 -19.71
N LEU A 1071 -16.64 -3.79 -20.34
CA LEU A 1071 -15.37 -4.29 -19.79
C LEU A 1071 -14.20 -3.91 -20.68
N VAL A 1072 -13.30 -3.08 -20.16
CA VAL A 1072 -12.07 -2.65 -20.83
C VAL A 1072 -10.86 -3.20 -20.09
N ILE A 1073 -10.06 -4.04 -20.75
CA ILE A 1073 -8.86 -4.68 -20.19
C ILE A 1073 -7.62 -4.05 -20.82
N ALA A 1074 -6.83 -3.33 -20.02
CA ALA A 1074 -5.72 -2.51 -20.47
C ALA A 1074 -4.37 -3.10 -20.05
N TYR A 1075 -3.50 -3.43 -21.01
CA TYR A 1075 -2.13 -3.87 -20.71
C TYR A 1075 -1.35 -2.74 -20.03
N SER A 1076 -0.87 -3.00 -18.81
CA SER A 1076 -0.27 -2.01 -17.93
C SER A 1076 1.14 -2.44 -17.49
N PRO A 1077 2.21 -1.98 -18.17
CA PRO A 1077 3.59 -2.24 -17.75
C PRO A 1077 3.87 -1.81 -16.30
N CYS A 1078 4.61 -2.64 -15.56
CA CYS A 1078 4.88 -2.44 -14.14
C CYS A 1078 6.35 -2.66 -13.80
N ILE A 1079 6.83 -1.99 -12.73
CA ILE A 1079 8.17 -2.24 -12.16
C ILE A 1079 8.40 -3.73 -11.82
N ALA A 1080 7.33 -4.46 -11.47
CA ALA A 1080 7.37 -5.88 -11.13
C ALA A 1080 7.74 -6.77 -12.33
N HIS A 1081 7.59 -6.29 -13.57
CA HIS A 1081 8.01 -7.03 -14.77
C HIS A 1081 9.53 -7.07 -14.89
N GLY A 1082 10.23 -6.09 -14.32
CA GLY A 1082 11.67 -5.93 -14.44
C GLY A 1082 12.12 -5.80 -15.89
N ILE A 1083 11.53 -4.83 -16.60
CA ILE A 1083 11.82 -4.54 -18.01
C ILE A 1083 13.29 -4.12 -18.17
N LYS A 1084 13.99 -4.69 -19.15
CA LYS A 1084 15.36 -4.32 -19.50
C LYS A 1084 15.42 -2.84 -19.89
N GLY A 1085 16.28 -2.07 -19.23
CA GLY A 1085 16.35 -0.60 -19.37
C GLY A 1085 15.39 0.16 -18.45
N GLY A 1086 14.55 -0.52 -17.69
CA GLY A 1086 13.60 0.10 -16.76
C GLY A 1086 12.31 0.57 -17.43
N LEU A 1087 11.47 1.27 -16.68
CA LEU A 1087 10.17 1.74 -17.18
C LEU A 1087 10.28 2.84 -18.25
N SER A 1088 11.44 3.47 -18.43
CA SER A 1088 11.66 4.41 -19.55
C SER A 1088 11.56 3.73 -20.92
N LEU A 1089 11.78 2.42 -21.01
CA LEU A 1089 11.61 1.61 -22.23
C LEU A 1089 10.33 0.76 -22.22
N SER A 1090 9.39 1.04 -21.30
CA SER A 1090 8.14 0.26 -21.21
C SER A 1090 7.24 0.44 -22.43
N GLY A 1091 7.36 1.55 -23.17
CA GLY A 1091 6.63 1.80 -24.40
C GLY A 1091 6.93 0.75 -25.48
N ASP A 1092 8.21 0.60 -25.83
CA ASP A 1092 8.67 -0.35 -26.84
C ASP A 1092 8.33 -1.80 -26.45
N GLN A 1093 8.53 -2.15 -25.18
CA GLN A 1093 8.21 -3.48 -24.67
C GLN A 1093 6.70 -3.78 -24.72
N ALA A 1094 5.84 -2.80 -24.41
CA ALA A 1094 4.40 -2.95 -24.52
C ALA A 1094 3.92 -3.02 -25.98
N GLU A 1095 4.52 -2.26 -26.90
CA GLU A 1095 4.25 -2.39 -28.32
C GLU A 1095 4.62 -3.80 -28.82
N LEU A 1096 5.80 -4.30 -28.42
CA LEU A 1096 6.28 -5.64 -28.75
C LEU A 1096 5.33 -6.73 -28.25
N ALA A 1097 4.77 -6.60 -27.05
CA ALA A 1097 3.78 -7.53 -26.51
C ALA A 1097 2.59 -7.74 -27.46
N THR A 1098 2.14 -6.66 -28.12
CA THR A 1098 1.05 -6.76 -29.11
C THR A 1098 1.56 -7.31 -30.45
N LYS A 1099 2.70 -6.82 -30.93
CA LYS A 1099 3.30 -7.26 -32.20
C LYS A 1099 3.57 -8.76 -32.24
N CYS A 1100 4.09 -9.36 -31.17
CA CYS A 1100 4.42 -10.77 -31.13
C CYS A 1100 3.24 -11.69 -30.75
N GLY A 1101 2.05 -11.14 -30.46
CA GLY A 1101 0.85 -11.92 -30.11
C GLY A 1101 0.74 -12.31 -28.64
N TYR A 1102 1.60 -11.80 -27.76
CA TYR A 1102 1.45 -11.95 -26.31
C TYR A 1102 0.16 -11.29 -25.81
N TRP A 1103 -0.14 -10.10 -26.33
CA TRP A 1103 -1.33 -9.29 -26.03
C TRP A 1103 -2.08 -8.85 -27.29
N PRO A 1104 -2.92 -9.71 -27.90
CA PRO A 1104 -3.74 -9.32 -29.05
C PRO A 1104 -4.76 -8.25 -28.64
N THR A 1105 -5.00 -7.21 -29.43
CA THR A 1105 -6.04 -6.21 -29.10
C THR A 1105 -7.29 -6.45 -29.93
N PHE A 1106 -8.47 -6.28 -29.33
CA PHE A 1106 -9.76 -6.51 -29.97
C PHE A 1106 -10.89 -5.70 -29.30
N ILE A 1107 -12.01 -5.58 -30.01
CA ILE A 1107 -13.26 -4.99 -29.52
C ILE A 1107 -14.39 -5.94 -29.86
N TYR A 1108 -15.25 -6.23 -28.90
CA TYR A 1108 -16.52 -6.93 -29.04
C TYR A 1108 -17.64 -5.93 -28.73
N ASP A 1109 -18.44 -5.59 -29.73
CA ASP A 1109 -19.54 -4.63 -29.62
C ASP A 1109 -20.90 -5.33 -29.85
N PRO A 1110 -21.69 -5.59 -28.79
CA PRO A 1110 -22.99 -6.25 -28.87
C PRO A 1110 -23.99 -5.57 -29.81
N ARG A 1111 -23.84 -4.27 -30.06
CA ARG A 1111 -24.76 -3.52 -30.94
C ARG A 1111 -24.73 -4.05 -32.37
N LEU A 1112 -23.60 -4.58 -32.82
CA LEU A 1112 -23.41 -5.09 -34.18
C LEU A 1112 -24.23 -6.35 -34.45
N VAL A 1113 -24.50 -7.17 -33.43
CA VAL A 1113 -25.35 -8.36 -33.56
C VAL A 1113 -26.75 -7.99 -34.05
N LYS A 1114 -27.31 -6.89 -33.52
CA LYS A 1114 -28.63 -6.35 -33.95
C LYS A 1114 -28.64 -5.88 -35.41
N GLU A 1115 -27.47 -5.67 -36.00
CA GLU A 1115 -27.31 -5.30 -37.41
C GLU A 1115 -26.95 -6.53 -38.28
N GLY A 1116 -26.95 -7.74 -37.73
CA GLY A 1116 -26.52 -8.98 -38.41
C GLY A 1116 -25.03 -9.01 -38.70
N LYS A 1117 -24.23 -8.22 -37.97
CA LYS A 1117 -22.77 -8.11 -38.15
C LYS A 1117 -22.04 -8.79 -37.02
N ASN A 1118 -20.85 -9.31 -37.33
CA ASN A 1118 -20.00 -9.91 -36.32
C ASN A 1118 -19.58 -8.86 -35.26
N PRO A 1119 -19.86 -9.10 -33.97
CA PRO A 1119 -19.54 -8.17 -32.90
C PRO A 1119 -18.04 -8.08 -32.60
N LEU A 1120 -17.25 -9.10 -32.94
CA LEU A 1120 -15.81 -9.15 -32.64
C LEU A 1120 -14.97 -8.61 -33.80
N LYS A 1121 -14.19 -7.56 -33.51
CA LYS A 1121 -13.12 -7.05 -34.36
C LYS A 1121 -11.77 -7.14 -33.67
N ILE A 1122 -10.87 -7.96 -34.22
CA ILE A 1122 -9.45 -7.93 -33.85
C ILE A 1122 -8.82 -6.66 -34.43
N THR A 1123 -8.20 -5.86 -33.57
CA THR A 1123 -7.64 -4.53 -33.91
C THR A 1123 -6.12 -4.53 -34.02
N SER A 1124 -5.45 -5.57 -33.52
CA SER A 1124 -4.03 -5.81 -33.76
C SER A 1124 -3.80 -6.45 -35.14
N LYS A 1125 -2.56 -6.35 -35.64
CA LYS A 1125 -2.13 -7.09 -36.85
C LYS A 1125 -1.93 -8.57 -36.53
N GLU A 1126 -1.71 -9.38 -37.58
CA GLU A 1126 -1.26 -10.77 -37.43
C GLU A 1126 0.06 -10.83 -36.63
N PRO A 1127 0.17 -11.72 -35.60
CA PRO A 1127 1.34 -11.77 -34.74
C PRO A 1127 2.67 -12.20 -35.39
N GLU A 1128 3.75 -11.52 -35.04
CA GLU A 1128 5.14 -11.87 -35.33
C GLU A 1128 5.66 -12.93 -34.33
N TRP A 1129 5.20 -14.18 -34.46
CA TRP A 1129 5.48 -15.26 -33.48
C TRP A 1129 6.97 -15.54 -33.23
N ASP A 1130 7.86 -15.22 -34.15
CA ASP A 1130 9.31 -15.41 -34.02
C ASP A 1130 9.93 -14.46 -32.99
N ARG A 1131 9.25 -13.35 -32.67
CA ARG A 1131 9.67 -12.37 -31.67
C ARG A 1131 9.08 -12.61 -30.28
N TYR A 1132 8.37 -13.72 -30.09
CA TYR A 1132 7.75 -14.03 -28.80
C TYR A 1132 8.79 -14.25 -27.70
N GLU A 1133 9.87 -14.96 -27.99
CA GLU A 1133 10.94 -15.20 -27.01
C GLU A 1133 11.73 -13.92 -26.71
N GLU A 1134 11.93 -13.04 -27.72
CA GLU A 1134 12.51 -11.70 -27.54
C GLU A 1134 11.75 -10.92 -26.45
N PHE A 1135 10.41 -10.90 -26.54
CA PHE A 1135 9.56 -10.25 -25.54
C PHE A 1135 9.79 -10.83 -24.13
N LEU A 1136 9.74 -12.15 -23.97
CA LEU A 1136 9.90 -12.79 -22.67
C LEU A 1136 11.28 -12.48 -22.06
N LEU A 1137 12.35 -12.59 -22.85
CA LEU A 1137 13.73 -12.41 -22.35
C LEU A 1137 14.09 -10.96 -22.01
N ASN A 1138 13.31 -9.99 -22.49
CA ASN A 1138 13.43 -8.59 -22.10
C ASN A 1138 12.91 -8.29 -20.68
N GLU A 1139 12.24 -9.24 -20.03
CA GLU A 1139 11.67 -9.07 -18.70
C GLU A 1139 12.31 -10.03 -17.69
N VAL A 1140 12.71 -9.49 -16.54
CA VAL A 1140 13.32 -10.28 -15.46
C VAL A 1140 12.37 -11.36 -14.94
N ARG A 1141 11.05 -11.12 -14.94
CA ARG A 1141 10.07 -12.12 -14.50
C ARG A 1141 10.10 -13.42 -15.33
N TYR A 1142 10.66 -13.43 -16.54
CA TYR A 1142 10.89 -14.65 -17.30
C TYR A 1142 12.37 -15.02 -17.33
N ASN A 1143 13.25 -14.05 -17.62
CA ASN A 1143 14.68 -14.30 -17.75
C ASN A 1143 15.33 -14.86 -16.46
N SER A 1144 14.78 -14.52 -15.29
CA SER A 1144 15.23 -15.10 -14.01
C SER A 1144 15.03 -16.62 -13.95
N LEU A 1145 13.92 -17.14 -14.49
CA LEU A 1145 13.66 -18.58 -14.58
C LEU A 1145 14.67 -19.27 -15.48
N LYS A 1146 14.93 -18.70 -16.67
CA LYS A 1146 15.93 -19.26 -17.62
C LYS A 1146 17.33 -19.33 -17.02
N LYS A 1147 17.68 -18.41 -16.13
CA LYS A 1147 18.96 -18.45 -15.38
C LYS A 1147 18.97 -19.48 -14.25
N LEU A 1148 17.82 -19.72 -13.62
CA LEU A 1148 17.69 -20.63 -12.49
C LEU A 1148 17.61 -22.09 -12.96
N ASN A 1149 16.78 -22.37 -13.96
CA ASN A 1149 16.54 -23.69 -14.52
C ASN A 1149 16.22 -23.57 -16.04
N PRO A 1150 17.24 -23.64 -16.92
CA PRO A 1150 17.08 -23.43 -18.36
C PRO A 1150 16.13 -24.41 -19.05
N GLU A 1151 16.14 -25.69 -18.65
CA GLU A 1151 15.31 -26.73 -19.25
C GLU A 1151 13.83 -26.51 -18.93
N HIS A 1152 13.51 -26.28 -17.66
CA HIS A 1152 12.13 -25.98 -17.24
C HIS A 1152 11.63 -24.65 -17.80
N ALA A 1153 12.51 -23.64 -17.92
CA ALA A 1153 12.15 -22.39 -18.58
C ALA A 1153 11.77 -22.60 -20.05
N ALA A 1154 12.53 -23.41 -20.79
CA ALA A 1154 12.25 -23.70 -22.20
C ALA A 1154 10.89 -24.39 -22.39
N GLU A 1155 10.55 -25.32 -21.50
CA GLU A 1155 9.24 -25.97 -21.45
C GLU A 1155 8.12 -24.93 -21.23
N LEU A 1156 8.20 -24.14 -20.16
CA LEU A 1156 7.16 -23.16 -19.82
C LEU A 1156 7.04 -22.02 -20.83
N PHE A 1157 8.13 -21.59 -21.48
CA PHE A 1157 8.09 -20.56 -22.52
C PHE A 1157 7.44 -21.09 -23.80
N SER A 1158 7.73 -22.34 -24.16
CA SER A 1158 7.06 -23.02 -25.28
C SER A 1158 5.57 -23.15 -25.02
N GLN A 1159 5.17 -23.54 -23.80
CA GLN A 1159 3.78 -23.60 -23.37
C GLN A 1159 3.12 -22.21 -23.44
N ASN A 1160 3.77 -21.17 -22.93
CA ASN A 1160 3.26 -19.79 -22.96
C ASN A 1160 2.98 -19.33 -24.41
N LYS A 1161 3.92 -19.57 -25.34
CA LYS A 1161 3.72 -19.27 -26.77
C LYS A 1161 2.55 -20.07 -27.36
N ALA A 1162 2.48 -21.37 -27.08
CA ALA A 1162 1.40 -22.23 -27.56
C ALA A 1162 0.02 -21.80 -27.06
N ASP A 1163 -0.09 -21.39 -25.79
CA ASP A 1163 -1.31 -20.85 -25.19
C ASP A 1163 -1.75 -19.56 -25.88
N SER A 1164 -0.82 -18.64 -26.14
CA SER A 1164 -1.09 -17.40 -26.88
C SER A 1164 -1.53 -17.65 -28.31
N GLN A 1165 -0.89 -18.59 -29.02
CA GLN A 1165 -1.32 -19.01 -30.36
C GLN A 1165 -2.72 -19.63 -30.34
N ARG A 1166 -3.05 -20.45 -29.34
CA ARG A 1166 -4.38 -21.05 -29.17
C ARG A 1166 -5.45 -19.97 -28.99
N ARG A 1167 -5.21 -19.02 -28.08
CA ARG A 1167 -6.09 -17.90 -27.81
C ARG A 1167 -6.31 -17.02 -29.04
N TYR A 1168 -5.25 -16.70 -29.78
CA TYR A 1168 -5.36 -15.94 -31.03
C TYR A 1168 -6.19 -16.69 -32.09
N ARG A 1169 -6.00 -18.01 -32.24
CA ARG A 1169 -6.85 -18.85 -33.12
C ARG A 1169 -8.32 -18.84 -32.70
N GLN A 1170 -8.62 -18.85 -31.41
CA GLN A 1170 -10.01 -18.75 -30.91
C GLN A 1170 -10.64 -17.41 -31.27
N LEU A 1171 -9.92 -16.30 -31.05
CA LEU A 1171 -10.39 -14.96 -31.46
C LEU A 1171 -10.63 -14.88 -32.97
N ARG A 1172 -9.74 -15.46 -33.79
CA ARG A 1172 -9.93 -15.50 -35.25
C ARG A 1172 -11.16 -16.32 -35.66
N ARG A 1173 -11.44 -17.44 -35.00
CA ARG A 1173 -12.65 -18.23 -35.25
C ARG A 1173 -13.90 -17.41 -34.96
N LEU A 1174 -13.95 -16.74 -33.81
CA LEU A 1174 -15.10 -15.91 -33.45
C LEU A 1174 -15.24 -14.70 -34.39
N ALA A 1175 -14.16 -14.04 -34.77
CA ALA A 1175 -14.17 -12.88 -35.68
C ALA A 1175 -14.54 -13.25 -37.14
N ASN A 1176 -14.51 -14.54 -37.49
CA ASN A 1176 -14.90 -15.07 -38.80
C ASN A 1176 -16.24 -15.82 -38.76
N ALA A 1177 -16.88 -15.92 -37.59
CA ALA A 1177 -18.20 -16.53 -37.47
C ALA A 1177 -19.26 -15.67 -38.17
N ASP A 1178 -20.28 -16.32 -38.71
CA ASP A 1178 -21.46 -15.67 -39.28
C ASP A 1178 -22.45 -15.34 -38.17
N PHE A 1179 -22.99 -14.12 -38.22
CA PHE A 1179 -23.98 -13.58 -37.27
C PHE A 1179 -25.23 -13.07 -38.00
N SER A 1180 -25.35 -13.35 -39.30
CA SER A 1180 -26.46 -12.88 -40.12
C SER A 1180 -27.80 -13.55 -39.80
N ASP A 1181 -27.78 -14.72 -39.16
CA ASP A 1181 -28.94 -15.48 -38.69
C ASP A 1181 -29.35 -15.18 -37.24
N GLU A 1182 -28.60 -14.34 -36.52
CA GLU A 1182 -28.93 -13.85 -35.17
C GLU A 1182 -29.79 -12.58 -35.16
N LEU A 1183 -30.33 -12.18 -36.32
CA LEU A 1183 -31.31 -11.09 -36.44
C LEU A 1183 -32.62 -11.51 -35.76
N ALA A 1184 -32.86 -10.99 -34.55
CA ALA A 1184 -34.12 -11.16 -33.81
C ALA A 1184 -35.23 -10.25 -34.36
#